data_AF-A0A6J5BB14-F1
#
_entry.id   AF-A0A6J5BB14-F1
#
_cell.length_a   1.000
_cell.length_b   1.000
_cell.length_c   1.000
_cell.angle_alpha   90.00
_cell.angle_beta   90.00
_cell.angle_gamma   90.00
#
_symmetry.space_group_name_H-M   'P 1'
#
loop_
_entity.id
_entity.type
_entity.pdbx_description
1 polymer ?
#
loop_
_entity_poly.entity_id
_entity_poly.type
_entity_poly.pdbx_seq_one_letter_code
_entity_poly.pdbx_strand_id
1 'polypeptide(L)'
;MTYVVAVRAMCEFTARRGDLDLRFTPAPTSLEGMAGHVTVAGRRASGYEAEVTLTGTHRGLTVRGRADGYDPVSNRLEEIKTHRGALERMPANHRTLHWAQALVYGHLLCQARGLAGLTVALVYFDVGSQKETLLTETHTARELEIFFVEQCERFLDWAVQEEAHRAARNAALSALQFPHGRFRSGQRELAVSVYRAARDGKPLMAQAPTGIGKTLATIFPLLKACASDQIDRVFFLTAKTPGRALALDAIETLHRSAEATSARLPLRTLELVARDKACEHPDKACNGESCPLARGFYDRLDAARSAALAGPRLDRASVREAALRHDVCPYYLAQELARWSDVVVGDYNYYYDSSAMLYALTQINQWRVGVLVDEAHNLLERARRMYSASLDQAAFRLARKTAPATLKKPLERLQREWNAVKRAQTDAYQVYPDVPGKLLSAAQNLIGAVTDQLAEAPLSIDEASLRFFFDAMHFVALAEQFGEHSIFDITLTTDRYAPRGKSSSTLCVRNVIPAPFLAGRYAAARTTVMFSGTLNPHHFYRDTLGLPEQTNWLEVVGPFRAEQLQVRVAGNVSTRWRDRERSLVPIVDLIATQYAAQPGNYLGFLSSFEYLQQVMGLMRSRHPELPVWAQEQGMDEAARDAFLARFRTTNQGVGFAVLGGAFSEGIDLVGQQLIGAFIATLGLPQMNDVNEQMRRTMDAKFGNGYDYMYLYPGLQKVVQAAGRVIRTEQDQGVVHLIDDRYRRPEVRRLLPRWWQVQ
;
A
#
# COMPACT_ATOMS: atom_id res chain seq x y z
N MET A 1 0.70 29.34 23.05
CA MET A 1 0.55 27.87 23.04
C MET A 1 1.75 27.23 23.71
N THR A 2 1.56 26.04 24.28
CA THR A 2 2.63 25.17 24.79
C THR A 2 2.76 23.95 23.88
N TYR A 3 3.85 23.88 23.11
CA TYR A 3 4.19 22.73 22.27
C TYR A 3 5.12 21.79 23.03
N VAL A 4 4.98 20.48 22.82
CA VAL A 4 5.91 19.50 23.36
C VAL A 4 6.51 18.70 22.21
N VAL A 5 7.84 18.69 22.10
CA VAL A 5 8.56 17.92 21.07
C VAL A 5 9.67 17.09 21.70
N ALA A 6 9.89 15.89 21.17
CA ALA A 6 11.04 15.08 21.54
C ALA A 6 12.31 15.64 20.90
N VAL A 7 13.45 15.64 21.61
CA VAL A 7 14.75 16.09 21.09
C VAL A 7 15.06 15.48 19.72
N ARG A 8 14.90 14.16 19.60
CA ARG A 8 15.09 13.43 18.34
C ARG A 8 14.22 13.97 17.20
N ALA A 9 12.92 14.18 17.44
CA ALA A 9 11.99 14.65 16.43
C ALA A 9 12.30 16.09 15.99
N MET A 10 12.70 16.95 16.93
CA MET A 10 13.12 18.33 16.63
C MET A 10 14.38 18.30 15.76
N CYS A 11 15.43 17.59 16.16
CA CYS A 11 16.68 17.53 15.40
C CYS A 11 16.50 16.88 14.02
N GLU A 12 15.66 15.83 13.90
CA GLU A 12 15.33 15.22 12.62
C GLU A 12 14.65 16.21 11.65
N PHE A 13 13.95 17.20 12.19
CA PHE A 13 13.32 18.26 11.42
C PHE A 13 14.28 19.40 11.08
N THR A 14 15.04 19.90 12.05
CA THR A 14 15.77 21.18 11.95
C THR A 14 17.23 21.05 11.52
N ALA A 15 17.81 19.84 11.63
CA ALA A 15 19.26 19.63 11.49
C ALA A 15 19.67 18.67 10.35
N ARG A 16 18.72 18.16 9.54
CA ARG A 16 19.05 17.38 8.33
C ARG A 16 19.70 18.28 7.28
N ARG A 17 20.81 17.83 6.71
CA ARG A 17 21.61 18.54 5.69
C ARG A 17 22.19 17.57 4.67
N GLY A 18 22.75 18.09 3.57
CA GLY A 18 23.46 17.31 2.56
C GLY A 18 22.58 16.44 1.67
N ASP A 19 23.18 15.36 1.17
CA ASP A 19 22.60 14.52 0.12
C ASP A 19 21.46 13.62 0.65
N LEU A 20 20.50 13.36 -0.23
CA LEU A 20 19.66 12.18 -0.13
C LEU A 20 20.53 10.97 -0.52
N ASP A 21 20.60 9.96 0.34
CA ASP A 21 21.36 8.75 0.10
C ASP A 21 20.55 7.52 0.48
N LEU A 22 20.23 6.68 -0.50
CA LEU A 22 19.49 5.43 -0.34
C LEU A 22 20.32 4.21 -0.68
N ARG A 23 21.65 4.33 -0.69
CA ARG A 23 22.50 3.15 -0.59
C ARG A 23 22.08 2.39 0.67
N PHE A 24 21.77 1.11 0.51
CA PHE A 24 21.41 0.28 1.64
C PHE A 24 22.57 0.30 2.63
N THR A 25 22.35 0.94 3.77
CA THR A 25 23.31 1.00 4.85
C THR A 25 22.80 0.08 5.94
N PRO A 26 23.47 -1.06 6.16
CA PRO A 26 23.23 -1.94 7.30
C PRO A 26 23.03 -1.18 8.59
N ALA A 27 21.84 -1.30 9.18
CA ALA A 27 21.55 -0.76 10.49
C ALA A 27 21.41 -1.92 11.49
N PRO A 28 21.91 -1.77 12.73
CA PRO A 28 21.61 -2.71 13.80
C PRO A 28 20.10 -2.87 13.99
N THR A 29 19.66 -4.07 14.38
CA THR A 29 18.28 -4.26 14.83
C THR A 29 18.02 -3.46 16.11
N SER A 30 16.75 -3.23 16.46
CA SER A 30 16.41 -2.52 17.70
C SER A 30 16.96 -3.22 18.95
N LEU A 31 16.97 -4.56 18.95
CA LEU A 31 17.54 -5.38 20.04
C LEU A 31 19.06 -5.21 20.12
N GLU A 32 19.76 -5.24 18.99
CA GLU A 32 21.21 -5.01 18.93
C GLU A 32 21.57 -3.59 19.36
N GLY A 33 20.75 -2.61 18.98
CA GLY A 33 20.87 -1.23 19.45
C GLY A 33 20.81 -1.15 20.97
N MET A 34 19.75 -1.67 21.58
CA MET A 34 19.58 -1.69 23.04
C MET A 34 20.74 -2.43 23.74
N ALA A 35 21.14 -3.59 23.24
CA ALA A 35 22.26 -4.35 23.80
C ALA A 35 23.59 -3.58 23.68
N GLY A 36 23.79 -2.84 22.58
CA GLY A 36 24.94 -1.95 22.40
C GLY A 36 24.98 -0.83 23.44
N HIS A 37 23.85 -0.15 23.67
CA HIS A 37 23.76 0.91 24.70
C HIS A 37 24.06 0.36 26.10
N VAL A 38 23.50 -0.80 26.45
CA VAL A 38 23.78 -1.49 27.73
C VAL A 38 25.28 -1.84 27.84
N THR A 39 25.88 -2.33 26.75
CA THR A 39 27.31 -2.68 26.73
C THR A 39 28.20 -1.47 26.98
N VAL A 40 27.94 -0.36 26.29
CA VAL A 40 28.70 0.89 26.44
C VAL A 40 28.55 1.43 27.86
N ALA A 41 27.32 1.49 28.39
CA ALA A 41 27.05 1.95 29.76
C ALA A 41 27.76 1.07 30.79
N GLY A 42 27.75 -0.26 30.62
CA GLY A 42 28.45 -1.21 31.49
C GLY A 42 29.98 -1.09 31.49
N ARG A 43 30.58 -0.42 30.50
CA ARG A 43 32.02 -0.13 30.44
C ARG A 43 32.41 1.16 31.18
N ARG A 44 31.46 1.92 31.71
CA ARG A 44 31.72 3.19 32.43
C ARG A 44 31.94 2.95 33.93
N ALA A 45 32.56 3.92 34.61
CA ALA A 45 32.93 3.83 36.03
C ALA A 45 31.71 3.99 36.97
N SER A 46 31.90 3.70 38.26
CA SER A 46 30.86 3.61 39.31
C SER A 46 30.16 4.94 39.70
N GLY A 47 30.19 5.96 38.85
CA GLY A 47 29.46 7.22 39.00
C GLY A 47 28.73 7.67 37.73
N TYR A 48 28.75 6.85 36.67
CA TYR A 48 28.08 7.16 35.41
C TYR A 48 26.56 7.08 35.55
N GLU A 49 25.88 8.14 35.13
CA GLU A 49 24.42 8.22 35.13
C GLU A 49 23.90 7.83 33.76
N ALA A 50 23.27 6.66 33.65
CA ALA A 50 22.64 6.21 32.41
C ALA A 50 21.21 6.77 32.28
N GLU A 51 20.77 7.00 31.03
CA GLU A 51 19.38 7.35 30.69
C GLU A 51 18.84 8.61 31.39
N VAL A 52 19.60 9.71 31.33
CA VAL A 52 19.27 10.98 32.00
C VAL A 52 18.09 11.66 31.31
N THR A 53 16.95 11.78 32.01
CA THR A 53 15.76 12.48 31.49
C THR A 53 15.97 13.99 31.59
N LEU A 54 15.80 14.68 30.46
CA LEU A 54 16.06 16.11 30.33
C LEU A 54 14.87 16.82 29.71
N THR A 55 14.61 18.03 30.19
CA THR A 55 13.57 18.91 29.65
C THR A 55 14.04 20.36 29.71
N GLY A 56 13.63 21.14 28.73
CA GLY A 56 13.87 22.58 28.67
C GLY A 56 12.76 23.27 27.92
N THR A 57 12.68 24.59 28.10
CA THR A 57 11.63 25.41 27.49
C THR A 57 12.23 26.61 26.80
N HIS A 58 11.78 26.87 25.58
CA HIS A 58 12.07 28.10 24.85
C HIS A 58 10.78 28.74 24.36
N ARG A 59 10.47 29.94 24.85
CA ARG A 59 9.17 30.61 24.67
C ARG A 59 8.01 29.68 25.09
N GLY A 60 7.27 29.15 24.11
CA GLY A 60 6.18 28.20 24.29
C GLY A 60 6.51 26.76 23.89
N LEU A 61 7.75 26.46 23.48
CA LEU A 61 8.17 25.10 23.13
C LEU A 61 8.85 24.42 24.32
N THR A 62 8.30 23.29 24.75
CA THR A 62 8.93 22.34 25.65
C THR A 62 9.64 21.26 24.83
N VAL A 63 10.96 21.19 24.97
CA VAL A 63 11.78 20.14 24.36
C VAL A 63 12.15 19.15 25.45
N ARG A 64 11.87 17.87 25.23
CA ARG A 64 12.18 16.81 26.19
C ARG A 64 12.81 15.60 25.54
N GLY A 65 13.59 14.86 26.30
CA GLY A 65 14.16 13.60 25.84
C GLY A 65 14.95 12.91 26.93
N ARG A 66 15.70 11.91 26.52
CA ARG A 66 16.53 11.12 27.42
C ARG A 66 17.90 10.98 26.76
N ALA A 67 18.90 11.58 27.38
CA ALA A 67 20.28 11.41 26.95
C ALA A 67 20.78 10.05 27.41
N ASP A 68 21.67 9.42 26.63
CA ASP A 68 22.13 8.06 26.92
C ASP A 68 22.96 7.96 28.20
N GLY A 69 23.76 8.99 28.51
CA GLY A 69 24.24 9.18 29.88
C GLY A 69 25.17 10.35 30.12
N TYR A 70 25.64 10.47 31.35
CA TYR A 70 26.47 11.55 31.85
C TYR A 70 27.49 11.04 32.87
N ASP A 71 28.74 11.44 32.72
CA ASP A 71 29.82 11.23 33.68
C ASP A 71 30.08 12.53 34.46
N PRO A 72 29.68 12.61 35.75
CA PRO A 72 29.92 13.77 36.60
C PRO A 72 31.40 14.05 36.87
N VAL A 73 32.26 13.04 36.84
CA VAL A 73 33.69 13.18 37.18
C VAL A 73 34.42 13.90 36.06
N SER A 74 34.15 13.51 34.81
CA SER A 74 34.73 14.15 33.62
C SER A 74 33.88 15.30 33.07
N ASN A 75 32.74 15.61 33.71
CA ASN A 75 31.75 16.58 33.23
C ASN A 75 31.42 16.36 31.75
N ARG A 76 31.07 15.11 31.42
CA ARG A 76 30.89 14.65 30.04
C ARG A 76 29.50 14.05 29.81
N LEU A 77 28.77 14.59 28.86
CA LEU A 77 27.53 14.02 28.37
C LEU A 77 27.81 13.08 27.19
N GLU A 78 27.23 11.89 27.19
CA GLU A 78 27.37 10.90 26.13
C GLU A 78 26.03 10.64 25.43
N GLU A 79 26.05 10.70 24.10
CA GLU A 79 24.98 10.22 23.22
C GLU A 79 25.53 9.04 22.40
N ILE A 80 24.90 7.87 22.55
CA ILE A 80 25.38 6.60 22.02
C ILE A 80 24.65 6.29 20.71
N LYS A 81 25.42 5.90 19.69
CA LYS A 81 24.90 5.54 18.37
C LYS A 81 25.50 4.21 17.93
N THR A 82 24.65 3.19 17.85
CA THR A 82 25.06 1.88 17.36
C THR A 82 25.08 1.84 15.84
N HIS A 83 26.12 1.27 15.24
CA HIS A 83 26.24 1.10 13.79
C HIS A 83 26.88 -0.24 13.42
N ARG A 84 26.92 -0.54 12.11
CA ARG A 84 27.69 -1.64 11.52
C ARG A 84 28.66 -1.10 10.48
N GLY A 85 29.83 -1.71 10.36
CA GLY A 85 30.86 -1.33 9.38
C GLY A 85 31.66 -0.08 9.74
N ALA A 86 32.50 0.36 8.81
CA ALA A 86 33.45 1.45 9.02
C ALA A 86 32.74 2.80 9.27
N LEU A 87 33.03 3.44 10.42
CA LEU A 87 32.40 4.69 10.81
C LEU A 87 32.64 5.78 9.78
N GLU A 88 33.84 5.85 9.17
CA GLU A 88 34.28 6.79 8.14
C GLU A 88 33.31 6.90 6.95
N ARG A 89 32.54 5.84 6.70
CA ARG A 89 31.57 5.77 5.60
C ARG A 89 30.16 6.18 6.01
N MET A 90 29.90 6.38 7.30
CA MET A 90 28.63 6.93 7.75
C MET A 90 28.42 8.27 7.05
N PRO A 91 27.30 8.45 6.32
CA PRO A 91 26.99 9.69 5.64
C PRO A 91 27.10 10.90 6.57
N ALA A 92 27.74 11.98 6.09
CA ALA A 92 28.02 13.16 6.90
C ALA A 92 26.74 13.75 7.52
N ASN A 93 25.63 13.70 6.77
CA ASN A 93 24.31 14.14 7.22
C ASN A 93 23.78 13.37 8.45
N HIS A 94 24.04 12.07 8.55
CA HIS A 94 23.67 11.27 9.73
C HIS A 94 24.48 11.72 10.96
N ARG A 95 25.79 11.96 10.78
CA ARG A 95 26.65 12.47 11.86
C ARG A 95 26.22 13.85 12.32
N THR A 96 25.86 14.75 11.40
CA THR A 96 25.32 16.07 11.73
C THR A 96 24.06 15.95 12.59
N LEU A 97 23.17 15.02 12.25
CA LEU A 97 21.96 14.77 13.04
C LEU A 97 22.27 14.24 14.45
N HIS A 98 23.25 13.33 14.57
CA HIS A 98 23.68 12.80 15.87
C HIS A 98 24.26 13.91 16.75
N TRP A 99 25.14 14.74 16.18
CA TRP A 99 25.69 15.91 16.89
C TRP A 99 24.60 16.87 17.34
N ALA A 100 23.63 17.17 16.48
CA ALA A 100 22.51 18.04 16.85
C ALA A 100 21.74 17.52 18.06
N GLN A 101 21.50 16.20 18.17
CA GLN A 101 20.87 15.60 19.36
C GLN A 101 21.74 15.76 20.60
N ALA A 102 23.04 15.43 20.52
CA ALA A 102 23.95 15.51 21.64
C ALA A 102 24.14 16.95 22.16
N LEU A 103 24.23 17.93 21.26
CA LEU A 103 24.33 19.36 21.62
C LEU A 103 23.05 19.87 22.29
N VAL A 104 21.87 19.47 21.82
CA VAL A 104 20.61 19.82 22.48
C VAL A 104 20.56 19.23 23.89
N TYR A 105 20.91 17.96 24.06
CA TYR A 105 20.99 17.37 25.40
C TYR A 105 22.05 18.06 26.27
N GLY A 106 23.18 18.48 25.69
CA GLY A 106 24.19 19.28 26.37
C GLY A 106 23.60 20.55 26.97
N HIS A 107 22.85 21.32 26.17
CA HIS A 107 22.17 22.51 26.66
C HIS A 107 21.21 22.20 27.81
N LEU A 108 20.34 21.20 27.62
CA LEU A 108 19.34 20.83 28.62
C LEU A 108 19.99 20.39 29.94
N LEU A 109 21.13 19.69 29.89
CA LEU A 109 21.86 19.28 31.07
C LEU A 109 22.54 20.48 31.78
N CYS A 110 23.18 21.36 31.00
CA CYS A 110 23.73 22.62 31.51
C CYS A 110 22.67 23.43 32.26
N GLN A 111 21.49 23.57 31.67
CA GLN A 111 20.36 24.29 32.27
C GLN A 111 19.86 23.58 33.54
N ALA A 112 19.66 22.26 33.49
CA ALA A 112 19.12 21.49 34.61
C ALA A 112 20.06 21.47 35.83
N ARG A 113 21.37 21.55 35.62
CA ARG A 113 22.39 21.43 36.68
C ARG A 113 23.20 22.70 36.97
N GLY A 114 22.93 23.79 36.26
CA GLY A 114 23.67 25.05 36.41
C GLY A 114 25.15 24.96 36.03
N LEU A 115 25.49 24.14 35.03
CA LEU A 115 26.89 23.96 34.59
C LEU A 115 27.31 25.12 33.68
N ALA A 116 28.53 25.65 33.85
CA ALA A 116 29.09 26.69 32.99
C ALA A 116 29.46 26.21 31.57
N GLY A 117 29.59 24.89 31.40
CA GLY A 117 29.92 24.19 30.16
C GLY A 117 30.14 22.72 30.46
N LEU A 118 30.24 21.90 29.41
CA LEU A 118 30.51 20.47 29.52
C LEU A 118 31.14 19.90 28.25
N THR A 119 31.71 18.71 28.36
CA THR A 119 32.18 17.94 27.20
C THR A 119 31.00 17.15 26.63
N VAL A 120 30.64 17.41 25.37
CA VAL A 120 29.63 16.63 24.65
C VAL A 120 30.33 15.55 23.85
N ALA A 121 29.88 14.31 23.97
CA ALA A 121 30.48 13.16 23.32
C ALA A 121 29.46 12.37 22.49
N LEU A 122 29.81 12.09 21.24
CA LEU A 122 29.19 11.04 20.44
C LEU A 122 29.97 9.74 20.60
N VAL A 123 29.30 8.71 21.08
CA VAL A 123 29.87 7.37 21.22
C VAL A 123 29.32 6.50 20.11
N TYR A 124 30.14 6.21 19.11
CA TYR A 124 29.80 5.27 18.07
C TYR A 124 30.22 3.87 18.48
N PHE A 125 29.25 2.96 18.60
CA PHE A 125 29.47 1.57 18.96
C PHE A 125 29.20 0.66 17.76
N ASP A 126 30.24 -0.01 17.29
CA ASP A 126 30.10 -1.04 16.25
C ASP A 126 29.59 -2.33 16.91
N VAL A 127 28.37 -2.76 16.57
CA VAL A 127 27.76 -3.96 17.15
C VAL A 127 28.48 -5.26 16.78
N GLY A 128 29.23 -5.26 15.67
CA GLY A 128 30.00 -6.42 15.21
C GLY A 128 31.32 -6.54 15.95
N SER A 129 32.17 -5.52 15.86
CA SER A 129 33.50 -5.53 16.50
C SER A 129 33.47 -5.19 17.99
N GLN A 130 32.34 -4.71 18.51
CA GLN A 130 32.18 -4.13 19.85
C GLN A 130 33.15 -2.99 20.16
N LYS A 131 33.72 -2.36 19.12
CA LYS A 131 34.64 -1.23 19.25
C LYS A 131 33.85 0.05 19.46
N GLU A 132 34.33 0.88 20.38
CA GLU A 132 33.85 2.24 20.59
C GLU A 132 34.75 3.23 19.83
N THR A 133 34.13 4.17 19.14
CA THR A 133 34.79 5.37 18.64
C THR A 133 34.17 6.58 19.32
N LEU A 134 34.99 7.31 20.06
CA LEU A 134 34.57 8.46 20.84
C LEU A 134 34.93 9.75 20.09
N LEU A 135 33.94 10.57 19.79
CA LEU A 135 34.13 11.94 19.28
C LEU A 135 33.68 12.92 20.36
N THR A 136 34.56 13.81 20.79
CA THR A 136 34.27 14.75 21.89
C THR A 136 34.51 16.19 21.47
N GLU A 137 33.62 17.08 21.91
CA GLU A 137 33.78 18.52 21.79
C GLU A 137 33.45 19.19 23.14
N THR A 138 34.25 20.16 23.55
CA THR A 138 33.98 20.96 24.75
C THR A 138 33.19 22.19 24.36
N HIS A 139 32.06 22.43 25.02
CA HIS A 139 31.19 23.55 24.74
C HIS A 139 30.86 24.31 26.03
N THR A 140 30.81 25.63 25.95
CA THR A 140 30.26 26.48 27.00
C THR A 140 28.73 26.36 27.04
N ALA A 141 28.12 26.63 28.19
CA ALA A 141 26.66 26.66 28.31
C ALA A 141 26.02 27.65 27.33
N ARG A 142 26.72 28.75 27.03
CA ARG A 142 26.26 29.78 26.10
C ARG A 142 26.26 29.31 24.64
N GLU A 143 27.28 28.58 24.20
CA GLU A 143 27.32 28.02 22.83
C GLU A 143 26.19 26.99 22.63
N LEU A 144 26.01 26.11 23.62
CA LEU A 144 24.93 25.11 23.62
C LEU A 144 23.54 25.77 23.62
N GLU A 145 23.35 26.84 24.40
CA GLU A 145 22.13 27.63 24.40
C GLU A 145 21.85 28.27 23.04
N ILE A 146 22.84 28.89 22.40
CA ILE A 146 22.67 29.49 21.07
C ILE A 146 22.19 28.43 20.06
N PHE A 147 22.83 27.26 20.05
CA PHE A 147 22.45 26.16 19.18
C PHE A 147 21.03 25.66 19.47
N PHE A 148 20.70 25.45 20.75
CA PHE A 148 19.36 25.01 21.18
C PHE A 148 18.28 26.00 20.76
N VAL A 149 18.51 27.30 20.97
CA VAL A 149 17.58 28.36 20.58
C VAL A 149 17.40 28.38 19.06
N GLU A 150 18.47 28.25 18.27
CA GLU A 150 18.37 28.17 16.80
C GLU A 150 17.47 27.00 16.34
N GLN A 151 17.64 25.81 16.93
CA GLN A 151 16.78 24.67 16.61
C GLN A 151 15.33 24.92 17.04
N CYS A 152 15.12 25.50 18.23
CA CYS A 152 13.79 25.81 18.73
C CYS A 152 13.07 26.85 17.86
N GLU A 153 13.74 27.91 17.41
CA GLU A 153 13.14 28.94 16.53
C GLU A 153 12.73 28.34 15.18
N ARG A 154 13.60 27.55 14.53
CA ARG A 154 13.26 26.85 13.27
C ARG A 154 12.04 25.94 13.42
N PHE A 155 11.95 25.22 14.54
CA PHE A 155 10.81 24.35 14.82
C PHE A 155 9.54 25.15 15.14
N LEU A 156 9.66 26.22 15.92
CA LEU A 156 8.54 27.10 16.28
C LEU A 156 7.93 27.77 15.05
N ASP A 157 8.74 28.28 14.13
CA ASP A 157 8.27 28.87 12.88
C ASP A 157 7.39 27.90 12.10
N TRP A 158 7.82 26.64 12.01
CA TRP A 158 7.03 25.57 11.43
C TRP A 158 5.75 25.28 12.23
N ALA A 159 5.85 25.13 13.54
CA ALA A 159 4.73 24.75 14.40
C ALA A 159 3.60 25.81 14.34
N VAL A 160 3.98 27.09 14.36
CA VAL A 160 3.05 28.23 14.24
C VAL A 160 2.37 28.24 12.87
N GLN A 161 3.11 28.02 11.79
CA GLN A 161 2.54 27.95 10.44
C GLN A 161 1.54 26.79 10.29
N GLU A 162 1.87 25.62 10.84
CA GLU A 162 0.99 24.45 10.77
C GLU A 162 -0.27 24.61 11.63
N GLU A 163 -0.17 25.25 12.79
CA GLU A 163 -1.35 25.55 13.61
C GLU A 163 -2.25 26.59 12.96
N ALA A 164 -1.67 27.66 12.42
CA ALA A 164 -2.42 28.66 11.66
C ALA A 164 -3.14 28.01 10.45
N HIS A 165 -2.45 27.13 9.73
CA HIS A 165 -3.04 26.33 8.64
C HIS A 165 -4.20 25.47 9.14
N ARG A 166 -3.99 24.68 10.20
CA ARG A 166 -5.05 23.81 10.77
C ARG A 166 -6.26 24.60 11.26
N ALA A 167 -6.05 25.73 11.91
CA ALA A 167 -7.12 26.61 12.37
C ALA A 167 -7.92 27.16 11.18
N ALA A 168 -7.24 27.68 10.16
CA ALA A 168 -7.88 28.20 8.94
C ALA A 168 -8.63 27.09 8.19
N ARG A 169 -8.02 25.91 8.04
CA ARG A 169 -8.62 24.72 7.44
C ARG A 169 -9.85 24.29 8.21
N ASN A 170 -9.79 24.14 9.53
CA ASN A 170 -10.91 23.67 10.34
C ASN A 170 -12.09 24.67 10.29
N ALA A 171 -11.80 25.97 10.32
CA ALA A 171 -12.82 27.01 10.14
C ALA A 171 -13.50 26.90 8.76
N ALA A 172 -12.72 26.76 7.68
CA ALA A 172 -13.25 26.59 6.33
C ALA A 172 -14.06 25.30 6.19
N LEU A 173 -13.58 24.18 6.73
CA LEU A 173 -14.29 22.89 6.72
C LEU A 173 -15.57 22.92 7.54
N SER A 174 -15.62 23.69 8.63
CA SER A 174 -16.84 23.91 9.42
C SER A 174 -17.92 24.62 8.60
N ALA A 175 -17.53 25.64 7.82
CA ALA A 175 -18.44 26.38 6.92
C ALA A 175 -18.75 25.64 5.60
N LEU A 176 -17.93 24.64 5.23
CA LEU A 176 -18.07 23.92 3.96
C LEU A 176 -19.45 23.26 3.83
N GLN A 177 -20.13 23.59 2.75
CA GLN A 177 -21.40 23.00 2.35
C GLN A 177 -21.19 21.88 1.34
N PHE A 178 -22.21 21.04 1.16
CA PHE A 178 -22.15 19.99 0.15
C PHE A 178 -22.27 20.61 -1.26
N PRO A 179 -21.34 20.33 -2.20
CA PRO A 179 -21.23 21.06 -3.46
C PRO A 179 -22.47 21.10 -4.36
N HIS A 180 -23.30 20.07 -4.33
CA HIS A 180 -24.46 19.96 -5.22
C HIS A 180 -25.76 20.49 -4.60
N GLY A 181 -25.68 21.16 -3.44
CA GLY A 181 -26.83 21.70 -2.70
C GLY A 181 -27.70 20.64 -2.02
N ARG A 182 -27.94 19.49 -2.68
CA ARG A 182 -28.67 18.34 -2.13
C ARG A 182 -27.89 17.05 -2.40
N PHE A 183 -28.03 16.11 -1.46
CA PHE A 183 -27.53 14.74 -1.64
C PHE A 183 -28.42 13.96 -2.59
N ARG A 184 -27.82 13.08 -3.40
CA ARG A 184 -28.54 12.06 -4.17
C ARG A 184 -29.12 10.98 -3.26
N SER A 185 -30.01 10.14 -3.79
CA SER A 185 -30.54 8.97 -3.08
C SER A 185 -29.40 8.07 -2.56
N GLY A 186 -29.49 7.62 -1.32
CA GLY A 186 -28.46 6.83 -0.62
C GLY A 186 -27.18 7.59 -0.26
N GLN A 187 -26.84 8.68 -0.96
CA GLN A 187 -25.61 9.43 -0.75
C GLN A 187 -25.54 10.09 0.65
N ARG A 188 -26.68 10.60 1.14
CA ARG A 188 -26.76 11.19 2.49
C ARG A 188 -26.57 10.16 3.58
N GLU A 189 -27.16 8.97 3.42
CA GLU A 189 -27.04 7.87 4.37
C GLU A 189 -25.59 7.41 4.51
N LEU A 190 -24.90 7.26 3.37
CA LEU A 190 -23.46 6.99 3.33
C LEU A 190 -22.69 8.10 4.07
N ALA A 191 -22.94 9.37 3.73
CA ALA A 191 -22.20 10.48 4.32
C ALA A 191 -22.38 10.59 5.84
N VAL A 192 -23.61 10.41 6.33
CA VAL A 192 -23.91 10.41 7.78
C VAL A 192 -23.19 9.26 8.49
N SER A 193 -23.18 8.07 7.88
CA SER A 193 -22.54 6.89 8.47
C SER A 193 -21.03 7.04 8.54
N VAL A 194 -20.41 7.62 7.51
CA VAL A 194 -18.97 7.95 7.48
C VAL A 194 -18.62 8.99 8.55
N TYR A 195 -19.40 10.06 8.68
CA TYR A 195 -19.17 11.06 9.73
C TYR A 195 -19.27 10.44 11.14
N ARG A 196 -20.28 9.59 11.38
CA ARG A 196 -20.43 8.87 12.66
C ARG A 196 -19.27 7.91 12.91
N ALA A 197 -18.79 7.20 11.90
CA ALA A 197 -17.63 6.32 12.01
C ALA A 197 -16.38 7.07 12.49
N ALA A 198 -16.12 8.26 11.93
CA ALA A 198 -15.05 9.16 12.37
C ALA A 198 -15.25 9.68 13.80
N ARG A 199 -16.47 10.15 14.11
CA ARG A 199 -16.83 10.67 15.42
C ARG A 199 -16.73 9.64 16.53
N ASP A 200 -17.16 8.41 16.25
CA ASP A 200 -17.24 7.34 17.25
C ASP A 200 -15.95 6.50 17.29
N GLY A 201 -15.09 6.62 16.28
CA GLY A 201 -13.83 5.87 16.21
C GLY A 201 -14.01 4.41 15.83
N LYS A 202 -15.03 4.14 15.01
CA LYS A 202 -15.39 2.77 14.63
C LYS A 202 -15.15 2.57 13.14
N PRO A 203 -14.63 1.42 12.71
CA PRO A 203 -14.57 1.09 11.30
C PRO A 203 -15.97 0.98 10.68
N LEU A 204 -16.05 1.25 9.38
CA LEU A 204 -17.27 1.14 8.60
C LEU A 204 -16.97 0.39 7.31
N MET A 205 -17.80 -0.60 7.00
CA MET A 205 -17.89 -1.22 5.69
C MET A 205 -19.18 -0.76 5.02
N ALA A 206 -19.07 -0.21 3.82
CA ALA A 206 -20.19 0.30 3.06
C ALA A 206 -20.24 -0.34 1.66
N GLN A 207 -21.27 -1.12 1.39
CA GLN A 207 -21.63 -1.47 0.02
C GLN A 207 -22.46 -0.33 -0.57
N ALA A 208 -21.92 0.31 -1.61
CA ALA A 208 -22.57 1.41 -2.29
C ALA A 208 -22.45 1.23 -3.81
N PRO A 209 -23.54 1.30 -4.57
CA PRO A 209 -23.50 1.14 -6.01
C PRO A 209 -22.74 2.27 -6.71
N THR A 210 -22.27 2.01 -7.93
CA THR A 210 -21.70 3.06 -8.78
C THR A 210 -22.75 4.13 -9.14
N GLY A 211 -22.30 5.34 -9.45
CA GLY A 211 -23.20 6.43 -9.88
C GLY A 211 -23.79 7.29 -8.75
N ILE A 212 -23.83 6.79 -7.50
CA ILE A 212 -24.38 7.57 -6.36
C ILE A 212 -23.47 8.69 -5.85
N GLY A 213 -22.25 8.79 -6.38
CA GLY A 213 -21.24 9.76 -5.92
C GLY A 213 -20.55 9.34 -4.62
N LYS A 214 -20.16 8.05 -4.50
CA LYS A 214 -19.51 7.45 -3.31
C LYS A 214 -18.30 8.26 -2.85
N THR A 215 -17.41 8.61 -3.77
CA THR A 215 -16.15 9.30 -3.48
C THR A 215 -16.37 10.62 -2.75
N LEU A 216 -17.26 11.48 -3.28
CA LEU A 216 -17.60 12.73 -2.61
C LEU A 216 -18.36 12.48 -1.30
N ALA A 217 -19.22 11.46 -1.25
CA ALA A 217 -19.99 11.08 -0.07
C ALA A 217 -19.15 10.50 1.08
N THR A 218 -17.91 10.08 0.82
CA THR A 218 -16.97 9.62 1.85
C THR A 218 -15.93 10.68 2.20
N ILE A 219 -15.41 11.43 1.22
CA ILE A 219 -14.44 12.51 1.46
C ILE A 219 -15.07 13.67 2.24
N PHE A 220 -16.21 14.18 1.78
CA PHE A 220 -16.89 15.32 2.42
C PHE A 220 -17.11 15.13 3.94
N PRO A 221 -17.77 14.06 4.41
CA PRO A 221 -17.99 13.87 5.85
C PRO A 221 -16.70 13.66 6.66
N LEU A 222 -15.66 13.03 6.12
CA LEU A 222 -14.39 12.94 6.84
C LEU A 222 -13.72 14.31 7.00
N LEU A 223 -13.78 15.14 5.97
CA LEU A 223 -13.31 16.52 6.08
C LEU A 223 -14.15 17.33 7.08
N LYS A 224 -15.48 17.12 7.15
CA LYS A 224 -16.31 17.69 8.23
C LYS A 224 -15.87 17.22 9.62
N ALA A 225 -15.41 15.97 9.76
CA ALA A 225 -14.89 15.46 11.03
C ALA A 225 -13.54 16.09 11.42
N CYS A 226 -12.72 16.49 10.44
CA CYS A 226 -11.51 17.29 10.70
C CYS A 226 -11.84 18.65 11.34
N ALA A 227 -12.95 19.29 10.93
CA ALA A 227 -13.38 20.58 11.50
C ALA A 227 -13.66 20.52 13.00
N SER A 228 -14.15 19.37 13.48
CA SER A 228 -14.42 19.08 14.89
C SER A 228 -13.23 18.47 15.64
N ASP A 229 -12.02 18.57 15.07
CA ASP A 229 -10.78 18.03 15.63
C ASP A 229 -10.86 16.55 16.02
N GLN A 230 -11.60 15.74 15.24
CA GLN A 230 -11.68 14.29 15.44
C GLN A 230 -10.64 13.54 14.60
N ILE A 231 -10.23 14.14 13.48
CA ILE A 231 -9.30 13.62 12.50
C ILE A 231 -8.29 14.71 12.16
N ASP A 232 -7.00 14.35 12.19
CA ASP A 232 -5.92 15.26 11.82
C ASP A 232 -5.69 15.24 10.30
N ARG A 233 -5.83 14.07 9.67
CA ARG A 233 -5.55 13.81 8.25
C ARG A 233 -6.44 12.73 7.65
N VAL A 234 -6.70 12.83 6.35
CA VAL A 234 -7.45 11.84 5.58
C VAL A 234 -6.54 11.14 4.57
N PHE A 235 -6.53 9.82 4.56
CA PHE A 235 -5.85 9.02 3.54
C PHE A 235 -6.88 8.38 2.63
N PHE A 236 -6.93 8.78 1.37
CA PHE A 236 -7.74 8.16 0.34
C PHE A 236 -6.92 7.16 -0.45
N LEU A 237 -7.20 5.88 -0.26
CA LEU A 237 -6.43 4.79 -0.83
C LEU A 237 -7.29 4.01 -1.82
N THR A 238 -6.74 3.72 -2.99
CA THR A 238 -7.41 2.95 -4.05
C THR A 238 -6.42 2.02 -4.75
N ALA A 239 -6.91 0.92 -5.34
CA ALA A 239 -6.05 -0.05 -6.02
C ALA A 239 -5.55 0.42 -7.41
N LYS A 240 -6.21 1.41 -8.03
CA LYS A 240 -6.01 1.74 -9.45
C LYS A 240 -5.92 3.24 -9.70
N THR A 241 -5.20 3.62 -10.76
CA THR A 241 -5.04 5.03 -11.17
C THR A 241 -6.36 5.78 -11.36
N PRO A 242 -7.41 5.23 -12.01
CA PRO A 242 -8.66 5.96 -12.19
C PRO A 242 -9.35 6.35 -10.87
N GLY A 243 -9.25 5.52 -9.83
CA GLY A 243 -9.80 5.85 -8.51
C GLY A 243 -9.11 7.06 -7.87
N ARG A 244 -7.82 7.28 -8.16
CA ARG A 244 -7.08 8.45 -7.67
C ARG A 244 -7.58 9.73 -8.34
N ALA A 245 -7.79 9.68 -9.66
CA ALA A 245 -8.37 10.80 -10.40
C ALA A 245 -9.76 11.17 -9.87
N LEU A 246 -10.64 10.19 -9.63
CA LEU A 246 -11.96 10.43 -9.03
C LEU A 246 -11.89 11.12 -7.66
N ALA A 247 -10.91 10.77 -6.83
CA ALA A 247 -10.71 11.40 -5.53
C ALA A 247 -10.24 12.86 -5.67
N LEU A 248 -9.26 13.10 -6.54
CA LEU A 248 -8.75 14.46 -6.82
C LEU A 248 -9.87 15.34 -7.41
N ASP A 249 -10.67 14.84 -8.35
CA ASP A 249 -11.81 15.55 -8.93
C ASP A 249 -12.91 15.86 -7.91
N ALA A 250 -13.16 14.95 -6.96
CA ALA A 250 -14.09 15.17 -5.87
C ALA A 250 -13.60 16.29 -4.94
N ILE A 251 -12.30 16.30 -4.62
CA ILE A 251 -11.68 17.36 -3.81
C ILE A 251 -11.70 18.70 -4.54
N GLU A 252 -11.40 18.71 -5.83
CA GLU A 252 -11.49 19.90 -6.67
C GLU A 252 -12.91 20.47 -6.73
N THR A 253 -13.92 19.58 -6.73
CA THR A 253 -15.33 19.99 -6.63
C THR A 253 -15.64 20.68 -5.30
N LEU A 254 -15.01 20.27 -4.19
CA LEU A 254 -15.12 20.95 -2.90
C LEU A 254 -14.45 22.33 -2.93
N HIS A 255 -13.28 22.47 -3.58
CA HIS A 255 -12.63 23.77 -3.77
C HIS A 255 -13.53 24.74 -4.53
N ARG A 256 -14.05 24.34 -5.69
CA ARG A 256 -14.98 25.17 -6.49
C ARG A 256 -16.23 25.55 -5.70
N SER A 257 -16.77 24.63 -4.90
CA SER A 257 -17.95 24.92 -4.06
C SER A 257 -17.66 25.96 -2.97
N ALA A 258 -16.46 25.98 -2.41
CA ALA A 258 -16.07 26.96 -1.41
C ALA A 258 -15.84 28.34 -2.07
N GLU A 259 -15.19 28.37 -3.24
CA GLU A 259 -14.98 29.59 -4.02
C GLU A 259 -16.30 30.27 -4.41
N ALA A 260 -17.33 29.49 -4.77
CA ALA A 260 -18.66 30.00 -5.08
C ALA A 260 -19.33 30.75 -3.91
N THR A 261 -18.96 30.44 -2.67
CA THR A 261 -19.43 31.16 -1.48
C THR A 261 -18.42 32.20 -0.97
N SER A 262 -17.44 32.58 -1.80
CA SER A 262 -16.33 33.48 -1.46
C SER A 262 -15.49 33.00 -0.26
N ALA A 263 -15.53 31.70 0.04
CA ALA A 263 -14.71 31.08 1.06
C ALA A 263 -13.48 30.41 0.42
N ARG A 264 -12.27 30.80 0.83
CA ARG A 264 -11.07 30.05 0.46
C ARG A 264 -11.04 28.74 1.26
N LEU A 265 -10.87 27.61 0.58
CA LEU A 265 -10.63 26.32 1.22
C LEU A 265 -9.12 26.04 1.25
N PRO A 266 -8.41 26.30 2.36
CA PRO A 266 -6.98 26.02 2.49
C PRO A 266 -6.79 24.52 2.79
N LEU A 267 -7.14 23.66 1.84
CA LEU A 267 -6.98 22.22 1.95
C LEU A 267 -5.75 21.80 1.14
N ARG A 268 -4.72 21.26 1.81
CA ARG A 268 -3.51 20.74 1.16
C ARG A 268 -3.74 19.29 0.76
N THR A 269 -3.82 19.04 -0.54
CA THR A 269 -4.11 17.70 -1.09
C THR A 269 -2.92 17.19 -1.87
N LEU A 270 -2.35 16.07 -1.40
CA LEU A 270 -1.18 15.41 -2.00
C LEU A 270 -1.57 14.16 -2.78
N GLU A 271 -1.07 14.05 -4.00
CA GLU A 271 -1.08 12.83 -4.78
C GLU A 271 0.24 12.08 -4.60
N LEU A 272 0.20 10.87 -4.03
CA LEU A 272 1.35 9.97 -4.02
C LEU A 272 1.35 9.08 -5.27
N VAL A 273 2.48 9.08 -5.97
CA VAL A 273 2.72 8.26 -7.15
C VAL A 273 3.97 7.41 -6.98
N ALA A 274 4.01 6.28 -7.66
CA ALA A 274 5.14 5.38 -7.64
C ALA A 274 6.41 6.02 -8.24
N ARG A 275 7.58 5.55 -7.78
CA ARG A 275 8.89 6.11 -8.15
C ARG A 275 9.13 6.08 -9.66
N ASP A 276 8.78 4.99 -10.32
CA ASP A 276 8.86 4.82 -11.78
C ASP A 276 8.09 5.92 -12.55
N LYS A 277 7.06 6.51 -11.94
CA LYS A 277 6.26 7.60 -12.53
C LYS A 277 6.74 8.99 -12.12
N ALA A 278 7.39 9.16 -10.98
CA ALA A 278 7.87 10.47 -10.50
C ALA A 278 9.37 10.73 -10.70
N CYS A 279 10.16 9.70 -10.99
CA CYS A 279 11.61 9.82 -11.12
C CYS A 279 11.98 10.46 -12.47
N GLU A 280 12.79 11.52 -12.42
CA GLU A 280 13.35 12.16 -13.62
C GLU A 280 14.62 11.46 -14.13
N HIS A 281 15.17 10.53 -13.33
CA HIS A 281 16.40 9.79 -13.64
C HIS A 281 16.26 8.30 -13.27
N PRO A 282 15.39 7.54 -13.96
CA PRO A 282 15.11 6.13 -13.63
C PRO A 282 16.34 5.21 -13.80
N ASP A 283 17.31 5.61 -14.60
CA ASP A 283 18.58 4.94 -14.88
C ASP A 283 19.64 5.14 -13.77
N LYS A 284 19.40 6.05 -12.82
CA LYS A 284 20.37 6.45 -11.80
C LYS A 284 20.02 5.93 -10.41
N ALA A 285 21.05 5.69 -9.60
CA ALA A 285 20.88 5.36 -8.19
C ALA A 285 20.46 6.61 -7.39
N CYS A 286 19.63 6.43 -6.36
CA CYS A 286 19.17 7.53 -5.51
C CYS A 286 20.20 7.90 -4.44
N ASN A 287 21.33 8.46 -4.86
CA ASN A 287 22.35 9.07 -3.99
C ASN A 287 23.00 10.28 -4.68
N GLY A 288 23.64 11.19 -3.93
CA GLY A 288 24.20 12.43 -4.49
C GLY A 288 25.44 12.26 -5.39
N GLU A 289 26.07 11.07 -5.37
CA GLU A 289 27.14 10.70 -6.32
C GLU A 289 26.56 10.36 -7.70
N SER A 290 25.41 9.67 -7.76
CA SER A 290 24.79 9.20 -8.99
C SER A 290 23.75 10.17 -9.55
N CYS A 291 22.88 10.72 -8.70
CA CYS A 291 21.72 11.52 -9.11
C CYS A 291 21.89 13.00 -8.74
N PRO A 292 21.79 13.94 -9.71
CA PRO A 292 21.95 15.37 -9.43
C PRO A 292 20.85 15.93 -8.50
N LEU A 293 19.64 15.35 -8.56
CA LEU A 293 18.51 15.75 -7.71
C LEU A 293 18.60 15.20 -6.28
N ALA A 294 19.53 14.29 -6.01
CA ALA A 294 19.80 13.75 -4.67
C ALA A 294 20.94 14.50 -3.97
N ARG A 295 21.87 15.09 -4.72
CA ARG A 295 22.97 15.90 -4.16
C ARG A 295 22.41 17.13 -3.44
N GLY A 296 22.86 17.46 -2.24
CA GLY A 296 22.38 18.61 -1.45
C GLY A 296 20.86 18.66 -1.33
N PHE A 297 20.18 17.50 -1.30
CA PHE A 297 18.72 17.43 -1.26
C PHE A 297 18.17 18.11 -0.01
N TYR A 298 18.71 17.79 1.17
CA TYR A 298 18.23 18.33 2.43
C TYR A 298 18.56 19.81 2.60
N ASP A 299 19.65 20.28 1.98
CA ASP A 299 20.03 21.70 2.00
C ASP A 299 19.03 22.59 1.24
N ARG A 300 18.33 22.00 0.26
CA ARG A 300 17.36 22.70 -0.61
C ARG A 300 15.91 22.32 -0.31
N LEU A 301 15.69 21.34 0.56
CA LEU A 301 14.38 20.80 0.90
C LEU A 301 13.43 21.85 1.45
N ASP A 302 13.91 22.71 2.36
CA ASP A 302 13.05 23.71 2.99
C ASP A 302 12.50 24.72 1.98
N ALA A 303 13.33 25.16 1.02
CA ALA A 303 12.92 26.06 -0.05
C ALA A 303 11.93 25.37 -1.00
N ALA A 304 12.24 24.14 -1.44
CA ALA A 304 11.37 23.34 -2.30
C ALA A 304 10.00 23.08 -1.66
N ARG A 305 9.99 22.74 -0.37
CA ARG A 305 8.79 22.53 0.42
C ARG A 305 7.96 23.80 0.53
N SER A 306 8.59 24.92 0.86
CA SER A 306 7.89 26.21 0.97
C SER A 306 7.27 26.62 -0.36
N ALA A 307 7.98 26.41 -1.47
CA ALA A 307 7.45 26.66 -2.82
C ALA A 307 6.26 25.75 -3.16
N ALA A 308 6.31 24.46 -2.79
CA ALA A 308 5.19 23.55 -3.00
C ALA A 308 3.95 23.94 -2.17
N LEU A 309 4.15 24.30 -0.91
CA LEU A 309 3.07 24.66 0.03
C LEU A 309 2.43 26.03 -0.24
N ALA A 310 3.00 26.84 -1.14
CA ALA A 310 2.39 28.09 -1.58
C ALA A 310 1.10 27.86 -2.38
N GLY A 311 0.98 26.71 -3.05
CA GLY A 311 -0.22 26.27 -3.74
C GLY A 311 -1.07 25.31 -2.89
N PRO A 312 -2.40 25.24 -3.09
CA PRO A 312 -3.25 24.28 -2.40
C PRO A 312 -3.14 22.85 -2.97
N ARG A 313 -2.72 22.71 -4.23
CA ARG A 313 -2.63 21.42 -4.94
C ARG A 313 -1.21 20.89 -4.91
N LEU A 314 -1.03 19.72 -4.33
CA LEU A 314 0.22 18.97 -4.31
C LEU A 314 0.07 17.72 -5.19
N ASP A 315 -0.46 17.91 -6.41
CA ASP A 315 -0.53 16.84 -7.40
C ASP A 315 0.85 16.56 -8.03
N ARG A 316 0.95 15.49 -8.83
CA ARG A 316 2.22 15.11 -9.46
C ARG A 316 2.87 16.27 -10.24
N ALA A 317 2.09 17.07 -10.96
CA ALA A 317 2.61 18.15 -11.79
C ALA A 317 3.16 19.31 -10.94
N SER A 318 2.39 19.73 -9.94
CA SER A 318 2.71 20.85 -9.05
C SER A 318 3.93 20.53 -8.18
N VAL A 319 3.98 19.30 -7.62
CA VAL A 319 5.15 18.86 -6.83
C VAL A 319 6.39 18.75 -7.71
N ARG A 320 6.26 18.26 -8.95
CA ARG A 320 7.38 18.21 -9.90
C ARG A 320 7.90 19.61 -10.21
N GLU A 321 7.03 20.57 -10.47
CA GLU A 321 7.42 21.95 -10.76
C GLU A 321 8.19 22.56 -9.58
N ALA A 322 7.64 22.46 -8.37
CA ALA A 322 8.30 22.98 -7.17
C ALA A 322 9.64 22.28 -6.90
N ALA A 323 9.71 20.96 -7.07
CA ALA A 323 10.93 20.19 -6.88
C ALA A 323 12.03 20.62 -7.86
N LEU A 324 11.72 20.72 -9.15
CA LEU A 324 12.70 21.05 -10.19
C LEU A 324 13.15 22.51 -10.12
N ARG A 325 12.29 23.43 -9.68
CA ARG A 325 12.68 24.83 -9.42
C ARG A 325 13.80 24.95 -8.38
N HIS A 326 13.89 23.97 -7.48
CA HIS A 326 14.87 23.92 -6.40
C HIS A 326 15.85 22.75 -6.55
N ASP A 327 15.90 22.12 -7.73
CA ASP A 327 16.82 21.04 -8.07
C ASP A 327 16.79 19.84 -7.10
N VAL A 328 15.62 19.52 -6.54
CA VAL A 328 15.41 18.36 -5.67
C VAL A 328 14.56 17.28 -6.35
N CYS A 329 14.61 16.04 -5.85
CA CYS A 329 13.85 14.94 -6.45
C CYS A 329 12.33 15.07 -6.18
N PRO A 330 11.46 15.08 -7.22
CA PRO A 330 10.01 15.16 -7.04
C PRO A 330 9.42 14.03 -6.19
N TYR A 331 9.91 12.80 -6.38
CA TYR A 331 9.42 11.63 -5.65
C TYR A 331 9.67 11.75 -4.13
N TYR A 332 10.86 12.19 -3.72
CA TYR A 332 11.18 12.36 -2.29
C TYR A 332 10.58 13.63 -1.71
N LEU A 333 10.45 14.70 -2.50
CA LEU A 333 9.70 15.87 -2.07
C LEU A 333 8.23 15.50 -1.76
N ALA A 334 7.59 14.69 -2.60
CA ALA A 334 6.22 14.21 -2.36
C ALA A 334 6.10 13.42 -1.04
N GLN A 335 7.06 12.55 -0.74
CA GLN A 335 7.09 11.81 0.54
C GLN A 335 7.23 12.74 1.74
N GLU A 336 8.09 13.76 1.63
CA GLU A 336 8.23 14.76 2.66
C GLU A 336 6.91 15.52 2.85
N LEU A 337 6.31 16.02 1.76
CA LEU A 337 5.05 16.76 1.76
C LEU A 337 3.86 16.02 2.40
N ALA A 338 3.92 14.69 2.56
CA ALA A 338 2.91 13.93 3.29
C ALA A 338 2.73 14.43 4.74
N ARG A 339 3.80 14.92 5.38
CA ARG A 339 3.73 15.53 6.72
C ARG A 339 3.01 16.88 6.76
N TRP A 340 2.81 17.52 5.62
CA TRP A 340 2.15 18.83 5.50
C TRP A 340 0.77 18.76 4.84
N SER A 341 0.33 17.55 4.49
CA SER A 341 -0.90 17.33 3.72
C SER A 341 -2.09 16.99 4.61
N ASP A 342 -3.23 17.60 4.33
CA ASP A 342 -4.50 17.31 5.02
C ASP A 342 -5.16 16.07 4.45
N VAL A 343 -5.05 15.91 3.12
CA VAL A 343 -5.52 14.75 2.38
C VAL A 343 -4.38 14.16 1.57
N VAL A 344 -4.18 12.85 1.67
CA VAL A 344 -3.23 12.11 0.82
C VAL A 344 -4.00 11.09 -0.01
N VAL A 345 -3.89 11.20 -1.32
CA VAL A 345 -4.48 10.26 -2.29
C VAL A 345 -3.37 9.33 -2.81
N GLY A 346 -3.53 8.02 -2.67
CA GLY A 346 -2.47 7.07 -3.02
C GLY A 346 -2.97 5.63 -3.21
N ASP A 347 -2.02 4.72 -3.41
CA ASP A 347 -2.28 3.27 -3.45
C ASP A 347 -2.35 2.67 -2.04
N TYR A 348 -3.03 1.54 -1.90
CA TYR A 348 -3.11 0.77 -0.65
C TYR A 348 -1.76 0.52 0.02
N ASN A 349 -0.69 0.31 -0.76
CA ASN A 349 0.63 -0.02 -0.23
C ASN A 349 1.18 1.03 0.74
N TYR A 350 0.84 2.32 0.57
CA TYR A 350 1.33 3.39 1.42
C TYR A 350 0.84 3.29 2.86
N TYR A 351 -0.24 2.54 3.12
CA TYR A 351 -0.77 2.31 4.48
C TYR A 351 -0.83 0.83 4.88
N TYR A 352 -0.92 -0.10 3.93
CA TYR A 352 -1.14 -1.54 4.20
C TYR A 352 0.09 -2.43 4.00
N ASP A 353 1.14 -1.98 3.32
CA ASP A 353 2.37 -2.76 3.15
C ASP A 353 3.23 -2.78 4.42
N SER A 354 4.02 -3.83 4.67
CA SER A 354 4.90 -3.92 5.84
C SER A 354 5.84 -2.70 6.00
N SER A 355 6.23 -2.08 4.88
CA SER A 355 7.05 -0.86 4.81
C SER A 355 6.26 0.43 4.58
N ALA A 356 4.95 0.42 4.78
CA ALA A 356 4.02 1.51 4.53
C ALA A 356 4.39 2.83 5.22
N MET A 357 4.85 3.80 4.43
CA MET A 357 5.26 5.13 4.90
C MET A 357 4.16 5.89 5.66
N LEU A 358 2.91 5.90 5.17
CA LEU A 358 1.82 6.64 5.85
C LEU A 358 1.44 6.00 7.18
N TYR A 359 1.52 4.67 7.28
CA TYR A 359 1.33 3.96 8.55
C TYR A 359 2.45 4.31 9.54
N ALA A 360 3.71 4.28 9.09
CA ALA A 360 4.85 4.67 9.93
C ALA A 360 4.72 6.13 10.41
N LEU A 361 4.36 7.06 9.52
CA LEU A 361 4.13 8.46 9.88
C LEU A 361 2.97 8.63 10.87
N THR A 362 1.90 7.84 10.73
CA THR A 362 0.76 7.84 11.66
C THR A 362 1.21 7.49 13.07
N GLN A 363 2.03 6.44 13.22
CA GLN A 363 2.54 6.00 14.51
C GLN A 363 3.54 6.99 15.12
N ILE A 364 4.55 7.40 14.33
CA ILE A 364 5.64 8.28 14.79
C ILE A 364 5.09 9.64 15.26
N ASN A 365 4.11 10.18 14.55
CA ASN A 365 3.55 11.50 14.87
C ASN A 365 2.23 11.42 15.67
N GLN A 366 1.81 10.21 16.07
CA GLN A 366 0.58 9.96 16.83
C GLN A 366 -0.67 10.62 16.22
N TRP A 367 -0.80 10.55 14.89
CA TRP A 367 -1.91 11.19 14.18
C TRP A 367 -3.21 10.39 14.35
N ARG A 368 -4.33 11.12 14.51
CA ARG A 368 -5.69 10.58 14.37
C ARG A 368 -6.06 10.60 12.88
N VAL A 369 -5.81 9.52 12.18
CA VAL A 369 -6.04 9.44 10.72
C VAL A 369 -7.39 8.81 10.38
N GLY A 370 -8.09 9.38 9.40
CA GLY A 370 -9.23 8.73 8.74
C GLY A 370 -8.80 8.07 7.45
N VAL A 371 -8.95 6.75 7.35
CA VAL A 371 -8.53 5.97 6.17
C VAL A 371 -9.76 5.62 5.32
N LEU A 372 -9.78 6.07 4.07
CA LEU A 372 -10.77 5.72 3.06
C LEU A 372 -10.17 4.66 2.14
N VAL A 373 -10.83 3.51 2.02
CA VAL A 373 -10.43 2.42 1.11
C VAL A 373 -11.50 2.29 0.03
N ASP A 374 -11.22 2.86 -1.14
CA ASP A 374 -12.11 2.83 -2.30
C ASP A 374 -11.91 1.56 -3.12
N GLU A 375 -13.01 0.95 -3.57
CA GLU A 375 -13.01 -0.36 -4.22
C GLU A 375 -12.30 -1.43 -3.37
N ALA A 376 -12.64 -1.42 -2.07
CA ALA A 376 -12.06 -2.27 -1.02
C ALA A 376 -12.10 -3.77 -1.30
N HIS A 377 -12.96 -4.22 -2.23
CA HIS A 377 -12.97 -5.60 -2.70
C HIS A 377 -11.62 -6.06 -3.27
N ASN A 378 -10.80 -5.12 -3.75
CA ASN A 378 -9.44 -5.40 -4.25
C ASN A 378 -8.41 -5.59 -3.12
N LEU A 379 -8.70 -5.13 -1.89
CA LEU A 379 -7.71 -5.10 -0.83
C LEU A 379 -7.24 -6.50 -0.42
N LEU A 380 -8.11 -7.52 -0.47
CA LEU A 380 -7.76 -8.89 -0.09
C LEU A 380 -6.61 -9.44 -0.93
N GLU A 381 -6.75 -9.40 -2.26
CA GLU A 381 -5.72 -9.89 -3.17
C GLU A 381 -4.45 -9.02 -3.12
N ARG A 382 -4.60 -7.71 -2.90
CA ARG A 382 -3.46 -6.80 -2.74
C ARG A 382 -2.68 -7.10 -1.46
N ALA A 383 -3.37 -7.31 -0.34
CA ALA A 383 -2.76 -7.65 0.94
C ALA A 383 -2.10 -9.03 0.91
N ARG A 384 -2.75 -10.05 0.32
CA ARG A 384 -2.12 -11.37 0.11
C ARG A 384 -0.77 -11.27 -0.60
N ARG A 385 -0.66 -10.39 -1.60
CA ARG A 385 0.62 -10.12 -2.30
C ARG A 385 1.63 -9.38 -1.45
N MET A 386 1.21 -8.36 -0.69
CA MET A 386 2.09 -7.62 0.24
C MET A 386 2.68 -8.51 1.34
N TYR A 387 1.95 -9.57 1.71
CA TYR A 387 2.30 -10.49 2.79
C TYR A 387 2.61 -11.90 2.27
N SER A 388 3.02 -12.05 1.01
CA SER A 388 3.58 -13.31 0.49
C SER A 388 4.99 -13.07 -0.01
N ALA A 389 5.90 -14.00 0.30
CA ALA A 389 7.28 -13.94 -0.16
C ALA A 389 7.66 -15.24 -0.87
N SER A 390 8.43 -15.12 -1.94
CA SER A 390 8.93 -16.26 -2.69
C SER A 390 10.43 -16.14 -2.91
N LEU A 391 11.12 -17.27 -2.76
CA LEU A 391 12.51 -17.44 -3.14
C LEU A 391 12.56 -18.27 -4.42
N ASP A 392 13.10 -17.67 -5.49
CA ASP A 392 13.26 -18.35 -6.79
C ASP A 392 14.67 -18.92 -6.99
N GLN A 393 14.76 -20.19 -7.37
CA GLN A 393 16.04 -20.87 -7.55
C GLN A 393 16.83 -20.37 -8.78
N ALA A 394 16.18 -19.78 -9.80
CA ALA A 394 16.90 -19.18 -10.93
C ALA A 394 17.53 -17.84 -10.51
N ALA A 395 16.79 -16.99 -9.80
CA ALA A 395 17.31 -15.75 -9.19
C ALA A 395 18.48 -16.04 -8.24
N PHE A 396 18.34 -17.06 -7.37
CA PHE A 396 19.41 -17.50 -6.48
C PHE A 396 20.67 -17.96 -7.23
N ARG A 397 20.50 -18.71 -8.32
CA ARG A 397 21.63 -19.16 -9.16
C ARG A 397 22.35 -17.99 -9.82
N LEU A 398 21.62 -16.94 -10.22
CA LEU A 398 22.21 -15.73 -10.76
C LEU A 398 23.01 -14.99 -9.70
N ALA A 399 22.41 -14.74 -8.53
CA ALA A 399 23.07 -14.08 -7.41
C ALA A 399 24.37 -14.79 -7.00
N ARG A 400 24.38 -16.14 -7.02
CA ARG A 400 25.59 -16.90 -6.69
C ARG A 400 26.73 -16.75 -7.70
N LYS A 401 26.44 -16.49 -8.98
CA LYS A 401 27.48 -16.37 -10.01
C LYS A 401 28.31 -15.11 -9.85
N THR A 402 27.70 -14.02 -9.42
CA THR A 402 28.31 -12.70 -9.28
C THR A 402 28.71 -12.38 -7.84
N ALA A 403 28.37 -13.25 -6.88
CA ALA A 403 28.66 -13.04 -5.48
C ALA A 403 30.17 -12.92 -5.15
N PRO A 404 30.55 -11.95 -4.30
CA PRO A 404 31.89 -11.87 -3.72
C PRO A 404 32.34 -13.16 -3.00
N ALA A 405 33.66 -13.33 -2.88
CA ALA A 405 34.26 -14.51 -2.24
C ALA A 405 33.78 -14.74 -0.80
N THR A 406 33.54 -13.66 -0.06
CA THR A 406 33.01 -13.64 1.32
C THR A 406 31.64 -14.30 1.45
N LEU A 407 30.80 -14.22 0.40
CA LEU A 407 29.44 -14.76 0.40
C LEU A 407 29.34 -16.21 -0.07
N LYS A 408 30.44 -16.81 -0.59
CA LYS A 408 30.41 -18.18 -1.14
C LYS A 408 29.92 -19.21 -0.12
N LYS A 409 30.47 -19.21 1.10
CA LYS A 409 30.09 -20.16 2.17
C LYS A 409 28.61 -20.02 2.59
N PRO A 410 28.10 -18.80 2.91
CA PRO A 410 26.67 -18.61 3.17
C PRO A 410 25.75 -19.08 2.04
N LEU A 411 26.11 -18.77 0.79
CA LEU A 411 25.36 -19.20 -0.39
C LEU A 411 25.38 -20.72 -0.58
N GLU A 412 26.52 -21.38 -0.37
CA GLU A 412 26.61 -22.85 -0.39
C GLU A 412 25.76 -23.51 0.69
N ARG A 413 25.74 -22.92 1.90
CA ARG A 413 24.87 -23.39 2.99
C ARG A 413 23.40 -23.29 2.59
N LEU A 414 22.95 -22.14 2.08
CA LEU A 414 21.57 -21.97 1.62
C LEU A 414 21.24 -22.94 0.48
N GLN A 415 22.15 -23.11 -0.48
CA GLN A 415 21.97 -24.06 -1.58
C GLN A 415 21.82 -25.51 -1.09
N ARG A 416 22.59 -25.92 -0.07
CA ARG A 416 22.52 -27.26 0.51
C ARG A 416 21.17 -27.50 1.18
N GLU A 417 20.70 -26.59 2.02
CA GLU A 417 19.41 -26.71 2.70
C GLU A 417 18.23 -26.61 1.71
N TRP A 418 18.33 -25.74 0.70
CA TRP A 418 17.36 -25.68 -0.40
C TRP A 418 17.28 -27.00 -1.18
N ASN A 419 18.42 -27.60 -1.51
CA ASN A 419 18.44 -28.88 -2.20
C ASN A 419 17.90 -30.02 -1.35
N ALA A 420 18.07 -29.96 -0.02
CA ALA A 420 17.52 -30.96 0.89
C ALA A 420 15.98 -30.94 0.84
N VAL A 421 15.35 -29.76 0.94
CA VAL A 421 13.88 -29.65 0.86
C VAL A 421 13.36 -30.04 -0.52
N LYS A 422 14.07 -29.64 -1.59
CA LYS A 422 13.71 -29.99 -2.97
C LYS A 422 13.78 -31.50 -3.24
N ARG A 423 14.80 -32.20 -2.72
CA ARG A 423 14.97 -33.65 -2.93
C ARG A 423 13.96 -34.47 -2.14
N ALA A 424 13.46 -33.94 -1.03
CA ALA A 424 12.42 -34.59 -0.24
C ALA A 424 11.04 -34.53 -0.91
N GLN A 425 10.84 -33.61 -1.87
CA GLN A 425 9.60 -33.45 -2.61
C GLN A 425 9.52 -34.40 -3.80
N THR A 426 8.38 -35.08 -3.95
CA THR A 426 8.07 -35.95 -5.10
C THR A 426 7.15 -35.28 -6.10
N ASP A 427 6.20 -34.48 -5.62
CA ASP A 427 5.14 -33.89 -6.43
C ASP A 427 5.56 -32.55 -7.03
N ALA A 428 4.92 -32.13 -8.12
CA ALA A 428 5.22 -30.83 -8.74
C ALA A 428 4.90 -29.63 -7.81
N TYR A 429 3.94 -29.80 -6.91
CA TYR A 429 3.56 -28.82 -5.90
C TYR A 429 3.32 -29.54 -4.57
N GLN A 430 3.85 -29.00 -3.47
CA GLN A 430 3.68 -29.59 -2.15
C GLN A 430 3.62 -28.49 -1.08
N VAL A 431 2.75 -28.67 -0.08
CA VAL A 431 2.68 -27.84 1.13
C VAL A 431 3.32 -28.57 2.29
N TYR A 432 3.99 -27.82 3.15
CA TYR A 432 4.63 -28.29 4.36
C TYR A 432 4.00 -27.62 5.58
N PRO A 433 4.01 -28.31 6.74
CA PRO A 433 3.41 -27.76 7.97
C PRO A 433 4.09 -26.48 8.43
N ASP A 434 5.41 -26.37 8.24
CA ASP A 434 6.23 -25.23 8.67
C ASP A 434 7.35 -24.94 7.68
N VAL A 435 7.94 -23.74 7.79
CA VAL A 435 9.19 -23.39 7.11
C VAL A 435 10.35 -24.16 7.78
N PRO A 436 11.13 -24.98 7.05
CA PRO A 436 12.19 -25.79 7.64
C PRO A 436 13.24 -24.94 8.37
N GLY A 437 13.43 -25.17 9.67
CA GLY A 437 14.33 -24.33 10.50
C GLY A 437 15.77 -24.24 10.01
N LYS A 438 16.31 -25.31 9.39
CA LYS A 438 17.66 -25.28 8.78
C LYS A 438 17.74 -24.35 7.57
N LEU A 439 16.69 -24.33 6.74
CA LEU A 439 16.58 -23.42 5.60
C LEU A 439 16.46 -21.98 6.09
N LEU A 440 15.58 -21.72 7.07
CA LEU A 440 15.40 -20.40 7.66
C LEU A 440 16.70 -19.86 8.26
N SER A 441 17.39 -20.68 9.06
CA SER A 441 18.71 -20.35 9.62
C SER A 441 19.74 -20.09 8.51
N ALA A 442 19.75 -20.87 7.43
CA ALA A 442 20.67 -20.62 6.31
C ALA A 442 20.38 -19.30 5.59
N ALA A 443 19.10 -18.94 5.43
CA ALA A 443 18.68 -17.66 4.85
C ALA A 443 19.04 -16.49 5.77
N GLN A 444 18.79 -16.59 7.08
CA GLN A 444 19.21 -15.59 8.08
C GLN A 444 20.73 -15.40 8.09
N ASN A 445 21.51 -16.48 8.01
CA ASN A 445 22.97 -16.41 7.93
C ASN A 445 23.45 -15.73 6.63
N LEU A 446 22.80 -16.00 5.50
CA LEU A 446 23.08 -15.29 4.26
C LEU A 446 22.75 -13.80 4.39
N ILE A 447 21.62 -13.48 5.03
CA ILE A 447 21.20 -12.09 5.23
C ILE A 447 22.23 -11.34 6.07
N GLY A 448 22.68 -11.92 7.18
CA GLY A 448 23.75 -11.37 8.02
C GLY A 448 25.04 -11.14 7.24
N ALA A 449 25.50 -12.15 6.49
CA ALA A 449 26.73 -12.03 5.70
C ALA A 449 26.65 -10.98 4.58
N VAL A 450 25.51 -10.87 3.89
CA VAL A 450 25.27 -9.81 2.90
C VAL A 450 25.23 -8.44 3.57
N THR A 451 24.59 -8.35 4.73
CA THR A 451 24.54 -7.13 5.53
C THR A 451 25.94 -6.68 5.92
N ASP A 452 26.78 -7.57 6.44
CA ASP A 452 28.17 -7.23 6.80
C ASP A 452 28.99 -6.83 5.56
N GLN A 453 28.83 -7.54 4.43
CA GLN A 453 29.48 -7.21 3.16
C GLN A 453 29.08 -5.83 2.63
N LEU A 454 27.80 -5.43 2.75
CA LEU A 454 27.34 -4.10 2.34
C LEU A 454 27.83 -3.01 3.31
N ALA A 455 28.05 -3.34 4.58
CA ALA A 455 28.64 -2.40 5.54
C ALA A 455 30.12 -2.15 5.21
N GLU A 456 30.83 -3.20 4.78
CA GLU A 456 32.24 -3.15 4.38
C GLU A 456 32.46 -2.67 2.94
N ALA A 457 31.48 -2.82 2.04
CA ALA A 457 31.57 -2.36 0.66
C ALA A 457 30.15 -2.17 0.05
N PRO A 458 29.53 -0.98 0.20
CA PRO A 458 28.13 -0.70 -0.17
C PRO A 458 27.75 -0.91 -1.64
N LEU A 459 28.75 -1.00 -2.53
CA LEU A 459 28.58 -1.20 -3.98
C LEU A 459 29.18 -2.54 -4.46
N SER A 460 29.52 -3.44 -3.55
CA SER A 460 30.16 -4.73 -3.89
C SER A 460 29.17 -5.81 -4.38
N ILE A 461 27.87 -5.53 -4.34
CA ILE A 461 26.82 -6.46 -4.71
C ILE A 461 26.01 -5.83 -5.85
N ASP A 462 25.85 -6.59 -6.93
CA ASP A 462 25.06 -6.16 -8.10
C ASP A 462 23.56 -6.14 -7.81
N GLU A 463 22.79 -5.48 -8.68
CA GLU A 463 21.35 -5.31 -8.52
C GLU A 463 20.57 -6.63 -8.45
N ALA A 464 20.94 -7.66 -9.22
CA ALA A 464 20.23 -8.94 -9.20
C ALA A 464 20.48 -9.70 -7.89
N SER A 465 21.70 -9.64 -7.37
CA SER A 465 22.05 -10.18 -6.06
C SER A 465 21.35 -9.42 -4.92
N LEU A 466 21.30 -8.08 -4.99
CA LEU A 466 20.55 -7.25 -4.05
C LEU A 466 19.06 -7.57 -4.07
N ARG A 467 18.48 -7.79 -5.27
CA ARG A 467 17.08 -8.18 -5.41
C ARG A 467 16.77 -9.49 -4.70
N PHE A 468 17.59 -10.52 -4.94
CA PHE A 468 17.43 -11.81 -4.24
C PHE A 468 17.59 -11.65 -2.73
N PHE A 469 18.52 -10.81 -2.27
CA PHE A 469 18.70 -10.51 -0.85
C PHE A 469 17.45 -9.84 -0.24
N PHE A 470 16.83 -8.87 -0.92
CA PHE A 470 15.56 -8.28 -0.46
C PHE A 470 14.42 -9.30 -0.42
N ASP A 471 14.32 -10.16 -1.43
CA ASP A 471 13.34 -11.24 -1.46
C ASP A 471 13.58 -12.23 -0.28
N ALA A 472 14.84 -12.50 0.07
CA ALA A 472 15.21 -13.30 1.23
C ALA A 472 14.88 -12.63 2.57
N MET A 473 15.14 -11.34 2.73
CA MET A 473 14.74 -10.60 3.93
C MET A 473 13.21 -10.62 4.11
N HIS A 474 12.46 -10.40 3.03
CA HIS A 474 11.01 -10.48 3.08
C HIS A 474 10.51 -11.88 3.41
N PHE A 475 11.12 -12.92 2.82
CA PHE A 475 10.83 -14.32 3.12
C PHE A 475 11.07 -14.66 4.59
N VAL A 476 12.21 -14.28 5.15
CA VAL A 476 12.54 -14.52 6.56
C VAL A 476 11.57 -13.79 7.47
N ALA A 477 11.28 -12.51 7.21
CA ALA A 477 10.36 -11.71 8.03
C ALA A 477 8.93 -12.30 8.07
N LEU A 478 8.46 -12.89 6.97
CA LEU A 478 7.16 -13.57 6.93
C LEU A 478 7.22 -14.98 7.51
N ALA A 479 8.34 -15.70 7.35
CA ALA A 479 8.54 -17.02 7.96
C ALA A 479 8.56 -16.94 9.50
N GLU A 480 9.10 -15.86 10.07
CA GLU A 480 9.09 -15.61 11.52
C GLU A 480 7.69 -15.31 12.07
N GLN A 481 6.79 -14.83 11.22
CA GLN A 481 5.37 -14.57 11.55
C GLN A 481 4.46 -15.68 11.01
N PHE A 482 5.01 -16.84 10.64
CA PHE A 482 4.24 -17.95 10.08
C PHE A 482 3.22 -18.51 11.08
N GLY A 483 2.06 -18.94 10.58
CA GLY A 483 1.00 -19.52 11.39
C GLY A 483 -0.21 -19.91 10.54
N GLU A 484 -1.36 -20.14 11.18
CA GLU A 484 -2.61 -20.63 10.54
C GLU A 484 -3.13 -19.78 9.37
N HIS A 485 -2.64 -18.54 9.25
CA HIS A 485 -3.05 -17.59 8.22
C HIS A 485 -2.22 -17.69 6.93
N SER A 486 -1.20 -18.56 6.91
CA SER A 486 -0.24 -18.71 5.82
C SER A 486 0.05 -20.20 5.53
N ILE A 487 0.60 -20.48 4.35
CA ILE A 487 1.11 -21.82 3.97
C ILE A 487 2.55 -21.71 3.48
N PHE A 488 3.36 -22.72 3.76
CA PHE A 488 4.68 -22.86 3.16
C PHE A 488 4.59 -23.90 2.03
N ASP A 489 4.74 -23.44 0.78
CA ASP A 489 4.63 -24.27 -0.41
C ASP A 489 5.93 -24.27 -1.24
N ILE A 490 6.18 -25.39 -1.91
CA ILE A 490 7.27 -25.52 -2.87
C ILE A 490 6.70 -25.98 -4.21
N THR A 491 7.00 -25.20 -5.24
CA THR A 491 6.65 -25.51 -6.63
C THR A 491 7.90 -25.91 -7.41
N LEU A 492 7.90 -27.08 -8.03
CA LEU A 492 8.94 -27.54 -8.94
C LEU A 492 8.58 -27.14 -10.37
N THR A 493 9.45 -26.36 -11.03
CA THR A 493 9.28 -26.01 -12.44
C THR A 493 10.22 -26.86 -13.27
N THR A 494 9.67 -27.57 -14.27
CA THR A 494 10.47 -28.27 -15.27
C THR A 494 10.81 -27.30 -16.39
N ASP A 495 12.09 -26.98 -16.54
CA ASP A 495 12.55 -26.16 -17.66
C ASP A 495 12.54 -27.02 -18.93
N ARG A 496 11.57 -26.74 -19.82
CA ARG A 496 11.39 -27.48 -21.08
C ARG A 496 12.58 -27.36 -22.03
N TYR A 497 13.45 -26.36 -21.82
CA TYR A 497 14.62 -26.08 -22.65
C TYR A 497 15.95 -26.41 -21.96
N ALA A 498 15.94 -26.82 -20.68
CA ALA A 498 17.13 -27.28 -20.00
C ALA A 498 17.50 -28.72 -20.41
N PRO A 499 18.79 -29.09 -20.41
CA PRO A 499 19.20 -30.47 -20.58
C PRO A 499 18.45 -31.37 -19.58
N ARG A 500 17.95 -32.52 -20.07
CA ARG A 500 17.11 -33.48 -19.33
C ARG A 500 17.50 -33.58 -17.85
N GLY A 501 16.56 -33.24 -16.95
CA GLY A 501 16.66 -33.51 -15.51
C GLY A 501 16.92 -32.31 -14.58
N LYS A 502 17.12 -31.09 -15.09
CA LYS A 502 17.22 -29.89 -14.23
C LYS A 502 15.86 -29.22 -14.02
N SER A 503 15.14 -29.62 -12.96
CA SER A 503 14.03 -28.82 -12.43
C SER A 503 14.57 -27.59 -11.69
N SER A 504 13.89 -26.45 -11.71
CA SER A 504 14.05 -25.37 -10.74
C SER A 504 12.96 -25.49 -9.66
N SER A 505 13.11 -24.78 -8.55
CA SER A 505 12.03 -24.69 -7.57
C SER A 505 11.85 -23.28 -7.04
N THR A 506 10.62 -23.00 -6.60
CA THR A 506 10.25 -21.76 -5.92
C THR A 506 9.73 -22.13 -4.54
N LEU A 507 10.34 -21.57 -3.50
CA LEU A 507 9.89 -21.72 -2.11
C LEU A 507 9.02 -20.51 -1.78
N CYS A 508 7.83 -20.71 -1.21
CA CYS A 508 6.87 -19.63 -0.99
C CYS A 508 6.31 -19.68 0.42
N VAL A 509 6.44 -18.59 1.18
CA VAL A 509 5.57 -18.31 2.32
C VAL A 509 4.40 -17.52 1.75
N ARG A 510 3.27 -18.19 1.59
CA ARG A 510 2.08 -17.62 0.97
C ARG A 510 1.07 -17.24 2.04
N ASN A 511 0.74 -15.96 2.11
CA ASN A 511 -0.37 -15.52 2.93
C ASN A 511 -1.70 -15.89 2.29
N VAL A 512 -2.56 -16.53 3.08
CA VAL A 512 -3.91 -16.91 2.70
C VAL A 512 -4.93 -15.95 3.31
N ILE A 513 -4.69 -15.55 4.56
CA ILE A 513 -5.57 -14.68 5.36
C ILE A 513 -4.75 -13.48 5.85
N PRO A 514 -4.87 -12.29 5.24
CA PRO A 514 -4.04 -11.15 5.63
C PRO A 514 -4.47 -10.49 6.95
N ALA A 515 -5.62 -10.87 7.50
CA ALA A 515 -6.21 -10.30 8.71
C ALA A 515 -5.23 -9.97 9.85
N PRO A 516 -4.33 -10.88 10.29
CA PRO A 516 -3.42 -10.59 11.40
C PRO A 516 -2.48 -9.41 11.11
N PHE A 517 -2.05 -9.24 9.86
CA PHE A 517 -1.15 -8.16 9.48
C PHE A 517 -1.84 -6.80 9.33
N LEU A 518 -3.14 -6.81 9.03
CA LEU A 518 -3.91 -5.59 8.82
C LEU A 518 -4.56 -5.07 10.11
N ALA A 519 -4.81 -5.94 11.10
CA ALA A 519 -5.45 -5.59 12.36
C ALA A 519 -4.79 -4.39 13.07
N GLY A 520 -3.46 -4.40 13.20
CA GLY A 520 -2.71 -3.29 13.82
C GLY A 520 -2.86 -1.95 13.07
N ARG A 521 -3.11 -2.00 11.76
CA ARG A 521 -3.29 -0.81 10.91
C ARG A 521 -4.64 -0.15 11.13
N TYR A 522 -5.68 -0.94 11.38
CA TYR A 522 -6.99 -0.42 11.75
C TYR A 522 -6.98 0.14 13.18
N ALA A 523 -6.29 -0.53 14.10
CA ALA A 523 -6.14 -0.06 15.48
C ALA A 523 -5.38 1.28 15.57
N ALA A 524 -4.41 1.50 14.68
CA ALA A 524 -3.67 2.75 14.56
C ALA A 524 -4.48 3.93 13.97
N ALA A 525 -5.56 3.64 13.23
CA ALA A 525 -6.39 4.66 12.61
C ALA A 525 -7.49 5.12 13.57
N ARG A 526 -7.91 6.39 13.46
CA ARG A 526 -9.12 6.86 14.14
C ARG A 526 -10.34 6.13 13.62
N THR A 527 -10.42 5.96 12.30
CA THR A 527 -11.43 5.14 11.63
C THR A 527 -10.90 4.67 10.29
N THR A 528 -11.38 3.51 9.85
CA THR A 528 -11.21 3.03 8.48
C THR A 528 -12.59 2.82 7.87
N VAL A 529 -12.82 3.45 6.73
CA VAL A 529 -14.05 3.30 5.94
C VAL A 529 -13.70 2.55 4.67
N MET A 530 -14.16 1.32 4.57
CA MET A 530 -14.06 0.50 3.37
C MET A 530 -15.34 0.61 2.56
N PHE A 531 -15.24 1.00 1.30
CA PHE A 531 -16.42 1.12 0.45
C PHE A 531 -16.17 0.57 -0.94
N SER A 532 -17.20 -0.05 -1.50
CA SER A 532 -17.14 -0.73 -2.80
C SER A 532 -18.56 -1.04 -3.31
N GLY A 533 -18.70 -1.26 -4.62
CA GLY A 533 -19.96 -1.72 -5.21
C GLY A 533 -20.32 -3.17 -4.87
N THR A 534 -19.35 -3.96 -4.42
CA THR A 534 -19.46 -5.41 -4.26
C THR A 534 -18.70 -5.86 -3.01
N LEU A 535 -19.30 -5.69 -1.83
CA LEU A 535 -18.78 -6.19 -0.54
C LEU A 535 -19.68 -7.27 0.07
N ASN A 536 -20.64 -7.80 -0.67
CA ASN A 536 -21.50 -8.90 -0.23
C ASN A 536 -20.81 -10.25 -0.54
N PRO A 537 -20.69 -11.16 0.44
CA PRO A 537 -21.11 -11.02 1.84
C PRO A 537 -20.07 -10.26 2.69
N HIS A 538 -20.55 -9.39 3.57
CA HIS A 538 -19.66 -8.50 4.33
C HIS A 538 -18.77 -9.24 5.34
N HIS A 539 -19.25 -10.34 5.93
CA HIS A 539 -18.46 -11.13 6.87
C HIS A 539 -17.20 -11.70 6.22
N PHE A 540 -17.26 -12.11 4.95
CA PHE A 540 -16.08 -12.58 4.21
C PHE A 540 -14.95 -11.55 4.19
N TYR A 541 -15.26 -10.29 3.85
CA TYR A 541 -14.25 -9.23 3.84
C TYR A 541 -13.84 -8.83 5.25
N ARG A 542 -14.78 -8.75 6.21
CA ARG A 542 -14.45 -8.45 7.61
C ARG A 542 -13.43 -9.46 8.16
N ASP A 543 -13.71 -10.74 7.98
CA ASP A 543 -12.92 -11.84 8.54
C ASP A 543 -11.56 -11.94 7.85
N THR A 544 -11.52 -11.89 6.51
CA THR A 544 -10.27 -12.05 5.76
C THR A 544 -9.37 -10.82 5.83
N LEU A 545 -9.95 -9.62 5.99
CA LEU A 545 -9.19 -8.38 6.15
C LEU A 545 -8.87 -8.06 7.60
N GLY A 546 -9.44 -8.74 8.60
CA GLY A 546 -9.10 -8.53 10.01
C GLY A 546 -9.72 -7.27 10.62
N LEU A 547 -10.91 -6.91 10.13
CA LEU A 547 -11.71 -5.84 10.73
C LEU A 547 -12.31 -6.31 12.06
N PRO A 548 -12.43 -5.43 13.07
CA PRO A 548 -13.07 -5.78 14.35
C PRO A 548 -14.50 -6.30 14.18
N GLU A 549 -14.96 -7.18 15.08
CA GLU A 549 -16.33 -7.73 15.03
C GLU A 549 -17.42 -6.65 15.08
N GLN A 550 -17.17 -5.59 15.85
CA GLN A 550 -18.04 -4.42 16.00
C GLN A 550 -17.98 -3.43 14.81
N THR A 551 -17.39 -3.82 13.69
CA THR A 551 -17.36 -3.01 12.48
C THR A 551 -18.77 -2.76 11.97
N ASN A 552 -19.11 -1.49 11.77
CA ASN A 552 -20.42 -1.13 11.24
C ASN A 552 -20.56 -1.59 9.79
N TRP A 553 -21.74 -2.10 9.43
CA TRP A 553 -22.09 -2.45 8.05
C TRP A 553 -23.20 -1.54 7.54
N LEU A 554 -23.02 -1.03 6.32
CA LEU A 554 -24.03 -0.27 5.59
C LEU A 554 -24.19 -0.85 4.18
N GLU A 555 -25.41 -1.18 3.80
CA GLU A 555 -25.78 -1.46 2.41
C GLU A 555 -26.65 -0.31 1.91
N VAL A 556 -26.08 0.55 1.05
CA VAL A 556 -26.78 1.70 0.50
C VAL A 556 -27.66 1.24 -0.66
N VAL A 557 -28.96 1.52 -0.57
CA VAL A 557 -29.89 1.25 -1.66
C VAL A 557 -29.56 2.16 -2.84
N GLY A 558 -29.27 1.56 -4.00
CA GLY A 558 -29.02 2.32 -5.22
C GLY A 558 -30.28 2.99 -5.77
N PRO A 559 -30.13 4.02 -6.62
CA PRO A 559 -31.27 4.63 -7.30
C PRO A 559 -31.82 3.76 -8.45
N PHE A 560 -31.23 2.58 -8.70
CA PHE A 560 -31.61 1.71 -9.80
C PHE A 560 -32.90 0.96 -9.49
N ARG A 561 -33.74 0.85 -10.51
CA ARG A 561 -35.00 0.11 -10.48
C ARG A 561 -34.84 -1.21 -11.22
N ALA A 562 -35.50 -2.25 -10.73
CA ALA A 562 -35.36 -3.60 -11.28
C ALA A 562 -35.73 -3.68 -12.77
N GLU A 563 -36.67 -2.84 -13.21
CA GLU A 563 -37.17 -2.80 -14.58
C GLU A 563 -36.11 -2.32 -15.59
N GLN A 564 -35.04 -1.66 -15.12
CA GLN A 564 -33.94 -1.19 -15.97
C GLN A 564 -33.05 -2.32 -16.47
N LEU A 565 -32.94 -3.41 -15.71
CA LEU A 565 -32.03 -4.50 -16.02
C LEU A 565 -32.78 -5.83 -16.04
N GLN A 566 -32.98 -6.35 -17.24
CA GLN A 566 -33.52 -7.69 -17.40
C GLN A 566 -32.41 -8.72 -17.13
N VAL A 567 -32.48 -9.42 -16.01
CA VAL A 567 -31.52 -10.47 -15.66
C VAL A 567 -32.13 -11.83 -15.93
N ARG A 568 -31.60 -12.54 -16.94
CA ARG A 568 -32.12 -13.84 -17.39
C ARG A 568 -31.12 -14.95 -17.11
N VAL A 569 -31.60 -16.09 -16.60
CA VAL A 569 -30.75 -17.25 -16.32
C VAL A 569 -30.96 -18.34 -17.36
N ALA A 570 -29.92 -18.60 -18.15
CA ALA A 570 -29.88 -19.77 -19.05
C ALA A 570 -29.51 -21.03 -18.27
N GLY A 571 -30.43 -21.48 -17.42
CA GLY A 571 -30.15 -22.55 -16.45
C GLY A 571 -30.24 -23.97 -17.01
N ASN A 572 -30.40 -24.13 -18.33
CA ASN A 572 -30.22 -25.38 -19.07
C ASN A 572 -28.79 -25.54 -19.62
N VAL A 573 -27.89 -24.57 -19.38
CA VAL A 573 -26.50 -24.60 -19.83
C VAL A 573 -25.59 -24.85 -18.63
N SER A 574 -24.64 -25.77 -18.73
CA SER A 574 -23.57 -25.96 -17.75
C SER A 574 -22.25 -25.50 -18.35
N THR A 575 -21.53 -24.58 -17.69
CA THR A 575 -20.20 -24.13 -18.15
C THR A 575 -19.06 -24.80 -17.40
N ARG A 576 -19.34 -25.92 -16.70
CA ARG A 576 -18.31 -26.73 -16.03
C ARG A 576 -17.37 -27.31 -17.07
N TRP A 577 -16.12 -27.55 -16.69
CA TRP A 577 -15.08 -28.02 -17.60
C TRP A 577 -15.51 -29.26 -18.41
N ARG A 578 -16.18 -30.23 -17.78
CA ARG A 578 -16.68 -31.46 -18.42
C ARG A 578 -17.79 -31.24 -19.46
N ASP A 579 -18.55 -30.15 -19.34
CA ASP A 579 -19.71 -29.86 -20.18
C ASP A 579 -19.43 -28.76 -21.22
N ARG A 580 -18.22 -28.18 -21.22
CA ARG A 580 -17.86 -27.01 -22.03
C ARG A 580 -18.16 -27.19 -23.50
N GLU A 581 -17.77 -28.31 -24.10
CA GLU A 581 -18.01 -28.57 -25.52
C GLU A 581 -19.51 -28.56 -25.85
N ARG A 582 -20.32 -29.22 -25.01
CA ARG A 582 -21.79 -29.29 -25.16
C ARG A 582 -22.47 -27.94 -24.91
N SER A 583 -21.84 -27.05 -24.15
CA SER A 583 -22.38 -25.72 -23.85
C SER A 583 -22.21 -24.70 -24.99
N LEU A 584 -21.29 -24.94 -25.93
CA LEU A 584 -20.93 -23.96 -26.96
C LEU A 584 -22.12 -23.56 -27.85
N VAL A 585 -22.83 -24.54 -28.42
CA VAL A 585 -23.97 -24.29 -29.31
C VAL A 585 -25.10 -23.53 -28.58
N PRO A 586 -25.57 -23.96 -27.40
CA PRO A 586 -26.57 -23.20 -26.63
C PRO A 586 -26.16 -21.76 -26.34
N ILE A 587 -24.89 -21.50 -26.02
CA ILE A 587 -24.39 -20.14 -25.74
C ILE A 587 -24.42 -19.29 -27.00
N VAL A 588 -23.88 -19.81 -28.11
CA VAL A 588 -23.81 -19.10 -29.39
C VAL A 588 -25.21 -18.76 -29.91
N ASP A 589 -26.12 -19.72 -29.89
CA ASP A 589 -27.49 -19.52 -30.37
C ASP A 589 -28.28 -18.56 -29.47
N LEU A 590 -28.02 -18.57 -28.15
CA LEU A 590 -28.59 -17.60 -27.22
C LEU A 590 -28.10 -16.17 -27.51
N ILE A 591 -26.79 -15.99 -27.71
CA ILE A 591 -26.19 -14.68 -28.01
C ILE A 591 -26.78 -14.14 -29.32
N ALA A 592 -26.81 -14.96 -30.37
CA ALA A 592 -27.36 -14.57 -31.67
C ALA A 592 -28.85 -14.20 -31.58
N THR A 593 -29.64 -14.99 -30.86
CA THR A 593 -31.08 -14.72 -30.65
C THR A 593 -31.30 -13.40 -29.92
N GLN A 594 -30.55 -13.14 -28.84
CA GLN A 594 -30.65 -11.87 -28.11
C GLN A 594 -30.21 -10.69 -28.97
N TYR A 595 -29.13 -10.83 -29.73
CA TYR A 595 -28.63 -9.78 -30.62
C TYR A 595 -29.65 -9.47 -31.73
N ALA A 596 -30.25 -10.49 -32.35
CA ALA A 596 -31.26 -10.31 -33.39
C ALA A 596 -32.53 -9.60 -32.85
N ALA A 597 -32.94 -9.90 -31.61
CA ALA A 597 -34.08 -9.25 -30.98
C ALA A 597 -33.82 -7.78 -30.62
N GLN A 598 -32.57 -7.43 -30.26
CA GLN A 598 -32.18 -6.07 -29.92
C GLN A 598 -30.73 -5.80 -30.35
N PRO A 599 -30.51 -5.36 -31.60
CA PRO A 599 -29.16 -5.06 -32.09
C PRO A 599 -28.53 -3.89 -31.32
N GLY A 600 -27.24 -4.01 -31.02
CA GLY A 600 -26.49 -2.99 -30.28
C GLY A 600 -25.16 -3.53 -29.78
N ASN A 601 -24.56 -2.85 -28.81
CA ASN A 601 -23.28 -3.27 -28.26
C ASN A 601 -23.46 -4.17 -27.04
N TYR A 602 -22.83 -5.33 -27.08
CA TYR A 602 -22.83 -6.33 -26.02
C TYR A 602 -21.42 -6.73 -25.62
N LEU A 603 -21.26 -7.15 -24.36
CA LEU A 603 -20.01 -7.69 -23.84
C LEU A 603 -20.20 -9.12 -23.32
N GLY A 604 -19.50 -10.07 -23.92
CA GLY A 604 -19.49 -11.48 -23.52
C GLY A 604 -18.29 -11.80 -22.63
N PHE A 605 -18.54 -12.41 -21.47
CA PHE A 605 -17.53 -12.79 -20.49
C PHE A 605 -17.42 -14.31 -20.36
N LEU A 606 -16.21 -14.83 -20.60
CA LEU A 606 -15.89 -16.25 -20.55
C LEU A 606 -14.86 -16.57 -19.46
N SER A 607 -14.76 -17.84 -19.07
CA SER A 607 -13.84 -18.29 -18.01
C SER A 607 -12.36 -18.36 -18.41
N SER A 608 -12.04 -18.44 -19.70
CA SER A 608 -10.67 -18.55 -20.19
C SER A 608 -10.57 -18.11 -21.65
N PHE A 609 -9.36 -17.78 -22.09
CA PHE A 609 -9.06 -17.47 -23.50
C PHE A 609 -9.39 -18.62 -24.43
N GLU A 610 -9.09 -19.86 -24.04
CA GLU A 610 -9.42 -21.05 -24.83
C GLU A 610 -10.92 -21.16 -25.10
N TYR A 611 -11.74 -21.04 -24.05
CA TYR A 611 -13.19 -21.13 -24.16
C TYR A 611 -13.78 -19.94 -24.95
N LEU A 612 -13.19 -18.76 -24.78
CA LEU A 612 -13.50 -17.59 -25.60
C LEU A 612 -13.26 -17.85 -27.09
N GLN A 613 -12.11 -18.41 -27.46
CA GLN A 613 -11.80 -18.69 -28.87
C GLN A 613 -12.73 -19.75 -29.46
N GLN A 614 -13.12 -20.76 -28.68
CA GLN A 614 -14.12 -21.76 -29.10
C GLN A 614 -15.48 -21.12 -29.40
N VAL A 615 -15.98 -20.27 -28.49
CA VAL A 615 -17.23 -19.53 -28.70
C VAL A 615 -17.13 -18.63 -29.92
N MET A 616 -16.05 -17.86 -30.07
CA MET A 616 -15.85 -16.99 -31.23
C MET A 616 -15.79 -17.74 -32.56
N GLY A 617 -15.06 -18.86 -32.60
CA GLY A 617 -14.95 -19.69 -33.80
C GLY A 617 -16.31 -20.20 -34.24
N LEU A 618 -17.12 -20.64 -33.29
CA LEU A 618 -18.48 -21.12 -33.56
C LEU A 618 -19.46 -19.98 -33.90
N MET A 619 -19.34 -18.80 -33.29
CA MET A 619 -20.11 -17.60 -33.68
C MET A 619 -19.85 -17.26 -35.15
N ARG A 620 -18.57 -17.19 -35.57
CA ARG A 620 -18.19 -16.83 -36.95
C ARG A 620 -18.63 -17.85 -37.99
N SER A 621 -18.70 -19.13 -37.65
CA SER A 621 -19.13 -20.17 -38.58
C SER A 621 -20.65 -20.29 -38.68
N ARG A 622 -21.37 -20.09 -37.58
CA ARG A 622 -22.82 -20.33 -37.49
C ARG A 622 -23.68 -19.08 -37.67
N HIS A 623 -23.15 -17.90 -37.32
CA HIS A 623 -23.82 -16.60 -37.42
C HIS A 623 -22.84 -15.55 -38.02
N PRO A 624 -22.40 -15.72 -39.28
CA PRO A 624 -21.34 -14.89 -39.90
C PRO A 624 -21.69 -13.40 -40.05
N GLU A 625 -22.98 -13.06 -40.02
CA GLU A 625 -23.49 -11.70 -40.08
C GLU A 625 -23.35 -10.91 -38.76
N LEU A 626 -23.11 -11.60 -37.64
CA LEU A 626 -23.01 -10.97 -36.32
C LEU A 626 -21.58 -10.44 -36.09
N PRO A 627 -21.38 -9.11 -35.92
CA PRO A 627 -20.06 -8.56 -35.71
C PRO A 627 -19.50 -8.97 -34.35
N VAL A 628 -18.40 -9.74 -34.34
CA VAL A 628 -17.74 -10.20 -33.12
C VAL A 628 -16.25 -9.83 -33.08
N TRP A 629 -15.78 -9.44 -31.90
CA TRP A 629 -14.36 -9.21 -31.63
C TRP A 629 -13.97 -9.68 -30.24
N ALA A 630 -12.68 -9.75 -29.93
CA ALA A 630 -12.24 -10.23 -28.64
C ALA A 630 -10.97 -9.59 -28.12
N GLN A 631 -10.83 -9.72 -26.80
CA GLN A 631 -9.59 -9.54 -26.08
C GLN A 631 -8.55 -10.59 -26.50
N GLU A 632 -7.31 -10.16 -26.63
CA GLU A 632 -6.13 -10.99 -26.86
C GLU A 632 -5.31 -11.16 -25.57
N GLN A 633 -4.48 -12.21 -25.52
CA GLN A 633 -3.57 -12.42 -24.40
C GLN A 633 -2.45 -11.38 -24.43
N GLY A 634 -2.16 -10.78 -23.28
CA GLY A 634 -1.03 -9.84 -23.15
C GLY A 634 -1.25 -8.48 -23.83
N MET A 635 -2.51 -8.07 -24.06
CA MET A 635 -2.81 -6.72 -24.58
C MET A 635 -2.14 -5.64 -23.73
N ASP A 636 -1.39 -4.76 -24.41
CA ASP A 636 -0.89 -3.51 -23.83
C ASP A 636 -2.02 -2.49 -23.66
N GLU A 637 -1.69 -1.31 -23.13
CA GLU A 637 -2.68 -0.24 -22.87
C GLU A 637 -3.34 0.23 -24.17
N ALA A 638 -2.57 0.43 -25.25
CA ALA A 638 -3.09 0.87 -26.54
C ALA A 638 -4.06 -0.16 -27.16
N ALA A 639 -3.75 -1.46 -27.10
CA ALA A 639 -4.65 -2.50 -27.58
C ALA A 639 -5.94 -2.59 -26.75
N ARG A 640 -5.86 -2.34 -25.44
CA ARG A 640 -7.04 -2.28 -24.57
C ARG A 640 -7.94 -1.11 -24.91
N ASP A 641 -7.36 0.06 -25.15
CA ASP A 641 -8.10 1.25 -25.57
C ASP A 641 -8.74 1.05 -26.95
N ALA A 642 -8.02 0.42 -27.89
CA ALA A 642 -8.55 0.07 -29.20
C ALA A 642 -9.73 -0.92 -29.13
N PHE A 643 -9.68 -1.89 -28.19
CA PHE A 643 -10.81 -2.79 -27.93
C PHE A 643 -12.04 -2.02 -27.43
N LEU A 644 -11.86 -1.10 -26.48
CA LEU A 644 -12.94 -0.30 -25.90
C LEU A 644 -13.50 0.74 -26.88
N ALA A 645 -12.65 1.31 -27.73
CA ALA A 645 -13.04 2.31 -28.72
C ALA A 645 -14.06 1.80 -29.76
N ARG A 646 -14.29 0.48 -29.83
CA ARG A 646 -15.33 -0.14 -30.66
C ARG A 646 -16.74 0.01 -30.08
N PHE A 647 -16.87 0.19 -28.76
CA PHE A 647 -18.14 0.38 -28.06
C PHE A 647 -18.62 1.84 -28.20
N ARG A 648 -19.04 2.22 -29.41
CA ARG A 648 -19.64 3.53 -29.72
C ARG A 648 -21.13 3.37 -29.99
N THR A 649 -21.92 4.39 -29.72
CA THR A 649 -23.36 4.39 -30.00
C THR A 649 -23.71 4.16 -31.48
N THR A 650 -22.77 4.46 -32.39
CA THR A 650 -22.90 4.21 -33.84
C THR A 650 -22.55 2.79 -34.27
N ASN A 651 -21.94 2.00 -33.38
CA ASN A 651 -21.48 0.65 -33.67
C ASN A 651 -22.42 -0.38 -33.04
N GLN A 652 -22.38 -1.60 -33.55
CA GLN A 652 -23.11 -2.75 -33.02
C GLN A 652 -22.25 -4.00 -33.10
N GLY A 653 -22.43 -4.90 -32.13
CA GLY A 653 -21.81 -6.21 -32.11
C GLY A 653 -21.45 -6.68 -30.69
N VAL A 654 -20.76 -7.81 -30.63
CA VAL A 654 -20.41 -8.47 -29.36
C VAL A 654 -18.89 -8.51 -29.20
N GLY A 655 -18.38 -7.78 -28.21
CA GLY A 655 -17.00 -7.93 -27.75
C GLY A 655 -16.89 -9.06 -26.74
N PHE A 656 -15.87 -9.90 -26.83
CA PHE A 656 -15.61 -10.98 -25.88
C PHE A 656 -14.36 -10.73 -25.03
N ALA A 657 -14.46 -10.97 -23.73
CA ALA A 657 -13.38 -10.82 -22.77
C ALA A 657 -13.36 -11.96 -21.74
N VAL A 658 -12.24 -12.12 -21.04
CA VAL A 658 -12.14 -13.06 -19.92
C VAL A 658 -12.63 -12.37 -18.63
N LEU A 659 -13.51 -13.04 -17.89
CA LEU A 659 -14.04 -12.52 -16.63
C LEU A 659 -12.95 -12.41 -15.56
N GLY A 660 -12.91 -11.30 -14.82
CA GLY A 660 -11.86 -11.00 -13.84
C GLY A 660 -10.59 -10.41 -14.46
N GLY A 661 -10.61 -10.12 -15.76
CA GLY A 661 -9.53 -9.45 -16.47
C GLY A 661 -9.70 -7.93 -16.52
N ALA A 662 -8.87 -7.31 -17.37
CA ALA A 662 -8.81 -5.87 -17.64
C ALA A 662 -10.15 -5.19 -17.95
N PHE A 663 -11.12 -5.91 -18.53
CA PHE A 663 -12.38 -5.35 -19.03
C PHE A 663 -13.58 -5.62 -18.13
N SER A 664 -13.47 -6.53 -17.15
CA SER A 664 -14.53 -6.69 -16.13
C SER A 664 -14.49 -5.59 -15.06
N GLU A 665 -13.36 -4.88 -14.96
CA GLU A 665 -13.12 -3.85 -13.96
C GLU A 665 -12.55 -2.56 -14.55
N GLY A 666 -13.18 -1.42 -14.23
CA GLY A 666 -12.60 -0.09 -14.50
C GLY A 666 -12.87 0.48 -15.90
N ILE A 667 -13.79 -0.11 -16.67
CA ILE A 667 -14.27 0.45 -17.94
C ILE A 667 -15.50 1.33 -17.73
N ASP A 668 -15.61 2.43 -18.48
CA ASP A 668 -16.74 3.36 -18.41
C ASP A 668 -17.46 3.40 -19.76
N LEU A 669 -18.39 2.46 -19.95
CA LEU A 669 -19.29 2.40 -21.10
C LEU A 669 -20.68 2.81 -20.60
N VAL A 670 -21.16 3.97 -21.04
CA VAL A 670 -22.39 4.59 -20.50
C VAL A 670 -23.49 4.62 -21.54
N GLY A 671 -24.75 4.42 -21.10
CA GLY A 671 -25.91 4.45 -21.97
C GLY A 671 -25.84 3.39 -23.08
N GLN A 672 -26.10 3.81 -24.32
CA GLN A 672 -26.15 2.91 -25.47
C GLN A 672 -24.79 2.38 -25.95
N GLN A 673 -23.69 2.77 -25.30
CA GLN A 673 -22.37 2.17 -25.55
C GLN A 673 -22.31 0.70 -25.13
N LEU A 674 -23.15 0.27 -24.18
CA LEU A 674 -23.27 -1.12 -23.78
C LEU A 674 -24.70 -1.43 -23.32
N ILE A 675 -25.47 -2.14 -24.14
CA ILE A 675 -26.89 -2.43 -23.88
C ILE A 675 -27.12 -3.82 -23.27
N GLY A 676 -26.08 -4.65 -23.18
CA GLY A 676 -26.19 -5.92 -22.50
C GLY A 676 -24.88 -6.66 -22.30
N ALA A 677 -24.94 -7.68 -21.46
CA ALA A 677 -23.81 -8.56 -21.18
C ALA A 677 -24.22 -10.04 -21.13
N PHE A 678 -23.34 -10.90 -21.61
CA PHE A 678 -23.46 -12.35 -21.51
C PHE A 678 -22.37 -12.86 -20.58
N ILE A 679 -22.73 -13.54 -19.49
CA ILE A 679 -21.76 -14.05 -18.52
C ILE A 679 -21.87 -15.57 -18.48
N ALA A 680 -20.99 -16.26 -19.22
CA ALA A 680 -20.98 -17.72 -19.35
C ALA A 680 -19.94 -18.37 -18.43
N THR A 681 -20.03 -18.04 -17.14
CA THR A 681 -19.23 -18.60 -16.05
C THR A 681 -19.69 -18.03 -14.71
N LEU A 682 -19.37 -18.69 -13.59
CA LEU A 682 -19.47 -18.12 -12.24
C LEU A 682 -18.22 -17.33 -11.81
N GLY A 683 -17.21 -17.20 -12.69
CA GLY A 683 -15.97 -16.47 -12.37
C GLY A 683 -15.09 -17.12 -11.30
N LEU A 684 -15.37 -18.39 -10.98
CA LEU A 684 -14.64 -19.14 -9.97
C LEU A 684 -13.13 -19.15 -10.32
N PRO A 685 -12.25 -18.89 -9.35
CA PRO A 685 -10.81 -19.14 -9.50
C PRO A 685 -10.52 -20.54 -10.05
N GLN A 686 -9.40 -20.68 -10.73
CA GLN A 686 -8.99 -21.98 -11.29
C GLN A 686 -8.83 -23.01 -10.18
N MET A 687 -9.27 -24.23 -10.42
CA MET A 687 -8.97 -25.34 -9.50
C MET A 687 -7.55 -25.82 -9.80
N ASN A 688 -6.66 -25.60 -8.85
CA ASN A 688 -5.27 -26.03 -8.88
C ASN A 688 -4.80 -26.32 -7.45
N ASP A 689 -3.64 -26.96 -7.31
CA ASP A 689 -3.19 -27.42 -6.00
C ASP A 689 -2.97 -26.25 -5.02
N VAL A 690 -2.51 -25.09 -5.49
CA VAL A 690 -2.35 -23.89 -4.66
C VAL A 690 -3.70 -23.45 -4.09
N ASN A 691 -4.70 -23.29 -4.95
CA ASN A 691 -6.02 -22.83 -4.56
C ASN A 691 -6.75 -23.84 -3.67
N GLU A 692 -6.55 -25.14 -3.87
CA GLU A 692 -7.09 -26.16 -2.96
C GLU A 692 -6.45 -26.11 -1.57
N GLN A 693 -5.16 -25.78 -1.46
CA GLN A 693 -4.54 -25.59 -0.15
C GLN A 693 -5.02 -24.30 0.52
N MET A 694 -5.14 -23.20 -0.24
CA MET A 694 -5.76 -21.97 0.26
C MET A 694 -7.21 -22.22 0.74
N ARG A 695 -7.98 -23.02 0.00
CA ARG A 695 -9.33 -23.46 0.39
C ARG A 695 -9.30 -24.20 1.72
N ARG A 696 -8.40 -25.16 1.91
CA ARG A 696 -8.25 -25.93 3.16
C ARG A 696 -7.87 -25.03 4.34
N THR A 697 -6.95 -24.08 4.14
CA THR A 697 -6.58 -23.10 5.17
C THR A 697 -7.77 -22.23 5.57
N MET A 698 -8.55 -21.75 4.60
CA MET A 698 -9.78 -21.00 4.87
C MET A 698 -10.83 -21.87 5.60
N ASP A 699 -10.95 -23.13 5.22
CA ASP A 699 -11.87 -24.09 5.83
C ASP A 699 -11.52 -24.35 7.29
N ALA A 700 -10.24 -24.57 7.59
CA ALA A 700 -9.75 -24.75 8.95
C ALA A 700 -10.02 -23.53 9.84
N LYS A 701 -9.95 -22.32 9.27
CA LYS A 701 -10.14 -21.07 10.04
C LYS A 701 -11.60 -20.66 10.19
N PHE A 702 -12.41 -20.81 9.14
CA PHE A 702 -13.75 -20.23 9.05
C PHE A 702 -14.87 -21.25 8.84
N GLY A 703 -14.55 -22.54 8.62
CA GLY A 703 -15.54 -23.59 8.39
C GLY A 703 -16.28 -23.50 7.04
N ASN A 704 -15.87 -22.59 6.15
CA ASN A 704 -16.49 -22.41 4.83
C ASN A 704 -15.43 -22.11 3.74
N GLY A 705 -14.47 -23.01 3.59
CA GLY A 705 -13.33 -22.80 2.71
C GLY A 705 -13.71 -22.68 1.24
N TYR A 706 -14.73 -23.41 0.78
CA TYR A 706 -15.17 -23.34 -0.61
C TYR A 706 -15.71 -21.96 -0.97
N ASP A 707 -16.56 -21.38 -0.12
CA ASP A 707 -17.15 -20.09 -0.43
C ASP A 707 -16.12 -18.96 -0.39
N TYR A 708 -15.24 -18.98 0.63
CA TYR A 708 -14.19 -17.98 0.82
C TYR A 708 -13.15 -18.01 -0.30
N MET A 709 -12.81 -19.21 -0.80
CA MET A 709 -11.80 -19.34 -1.84
C MET A 709 -12.40 -19.17 -3.24
N TYR A 710 -13.60 -19.69 -3.49
CA TYR A 710 -14.16 -19.79 -4.84
C TYR A 710 -15.43 -18.99 -5.06
N LEU A 711 -16.48 -19.23 -4.27
CA LEU A 711 -17.82 -18.72 -4.58
C LEU A 711 -17.91 -17.20 -4.47
N TYR A 712 -17.49 -16.63 -3.33
CA TYR A 712 -17.62 -15.19 -3.09
C TYR A 712 -16.76 -14.36 -4.04
N PRO A 713 -15.45 -14.66 -4.24
CA PRO A 713 -14.64 -13.93 -5.23
C PRO A 713 -15.14 -14.12 -6.66
N GLY A 714 -15.71 -15.28 -6.99
CA GLY A 714 -16.28 -15.55 -8.31
C GLY A 714 -17.51 -14.69 -8.61
N LEU A 715 -18.50 -14.71 -7.72
CA LEU A 715 -19.72 -13.93 -7.89
C LEU A 715 -19.48 -12.42 -7.79
N GLN A 716 -18.50 -11.98 -6.99
CA GLN A 716 -18.06 -10.59 -6.99
C GLN A 716 -17.71 -10.13 -8.42
N LYS A 717 -16.93 -10.92 -9.18
CA LYS A 717 -16.56 -10.60 -10.58
C LYS A 717 -17.78 -10.57 -11.50
N VAL A 718 -18.72 -11.51 -11.31
CA VAL A 718 -19.98 -11.57 -12.07
C VAL A 718 -20.78 -10.29 -11.87
N VAL A 719 -20.98 -9.86 -10.63
CA VAL A 719 -21.73 -8.64 -10.31
C VAL A 719 -21.03 -7.40 -10.87
N GLN A 720 -19.69 -7.34 -10.80
CA GLN A 720 -18.93 -6.24 -11.38
C GLN A 720 -19.02 -6.16 -12.90
N ALA A 721 -19.05 -7.30 -13.58
CA ALA A 721 -19.21 -7.39 -15.02
C ALA A 721 -20.63 -7.00 -15.45
N ALA A 722 -21.65 -7.53 -14.77
CA ALA A 722 -23.05 -7.18 -15.03
C ALA A 722 -23.35 -5.70 -14.73
N GLY A 723 -22.77 -5.15 -13.65
CA GLY A 723 -22.86 -3.74 -13.29
C GLY A 723 -22.17 -2.77 -14.26
N ARG A 724 -21.63 -3.26 -15.39
CA ARG A 724 -21.18 -2.41 -16.51
C ARG A 724 -22.33 -1.99 -17.42
N VAL A 725 -23.42 -2.76 -17.45
CA VAL A 725 -24.59 -2.47 -18.28
C VAL A 725 -25.39 -1.29 -17.72
N ILE A 726 -25.42 -1.12 -16.39
CA ILE A 726 -26.16 -0.04 -15.72
C ILE A 726 -25.19 0.83 -14.91
N ARG A 727 -24.98 2.07 -15.36
CA ARG A 727 -24.13 3.08 -14.73
C ARG A 727 -24.90 4.29 -14.23
N THR A 728 -25.96 4.65 -14.95
CA THR A 728 -26.83 5.81 -14.67
C THR A 728 -28.26 5.37 -14.41
N GLU A 729 -29.05 6.26 -13.82
CA GLU A 729 -30.48 6.03 -13.57
C GLU A 729 -31.33 5.92 -14.85
N GLN A 730 -30.74 6.24 -16.02
CA GLN A 730 -31.43 6.17 -17.32
C GLN A 730 -30.98 4.97 -18.16
N ASP A 731 -29.93 4.27 -17.75
CA ASP A 731 -29.44 3.12 -18.49
C ASP A 731 -30.49 2.00 -18.41
N GLN A 732 -30.60 1.25 -19.50
CA GLN A 732 -31.43 0.06 -19.62
C GLN A 732 -30.65 -1.01 -20.36
N GLY A 733 -30.82 -2.27 -19.98
CA GLY A 733 -30.16 -3.35 -20.67
C GLY A 733 -30.53 -4.74 -20.19
N VAL A 734 -29.84 -5.72 -20.77
CA VAL A 734 -30.06 -7.15 -20.49
C VAL A 734 -28.78 -7.82 -20.02
N VAL A 735 -28.87 -8.65 -18.99
CA VAL A 735 -27.79 -9.51 -18.53
C VAL A 735 -28.24 -10.95 -18.62
N HIS A 736 -27.51 -11.75 -19.38
CA HIS A 736 -27.69 -13.20 -19.43
C HIS A 736 -26.65 -13.87 -18.54
N LEU A 737 -27.11 -14.51 -17.47
CA LEU A 737 -26.31 -15.36 -16.61
C LEU A 737 -26.40 -16.80 -17.12
N ILE A 738 -25.34 -17.28 -17.75
CA ILE A 738 -25.35 -18.54 -18.50
C ILE A 738 -24.60 -19.61 -17.72
N ASP A 739 -25.30 -20.27 -16.79
CA ASP A 739 -24.91 -21.48 -16.07
C ASP A 739 -26.09 -21.97 -15.20
N ASP A 740 -26.31 -23.28 -15.06
CA ASP A 740 -27.35 -23.86 -14.20
C ASP A 740 -27.19 -23.48 -12.73
N ARG A 741 -25.96 -23.23 -12.26
CA ARG A 741 -25.67 -22.89 -10.87
C ARG A 741 -26.26 -21.55 -10.45
N TYR A 742 -26.57 -20.65 -11.38
CA TYR A 742 -27.27 -19.40 -11.06
C TYR A 742 -28.68 -19.61 -10.50
N ARG A 743 -29.29 -20.79 -10.71
CA ARG A 743 -30.58 -21.14 -10.12
C ARG A 743 -30.49 -21.55 -8.65
N ARG A 744 -29.29 -21.87 -8.15
CA ARG A 744 -29.11 -22.37 -6.79
C ARG A 744 -29.41 -21.27 -5.76
N PRO A 745 -30.14 -21.56 -4.67
CA PRO A 745 -30.52 -20.55 -3.68
C PRO A 745 -29.33 -19.79 -3.08
N GLU A 746 -28.24 -20.49 -2.78
CA GLU A 746 -27.01 -19.92 -2.23
C GLU A 746 -26.34 -18.91 -3.19
N VAL A 747 -26.39 -19.16 -4.50
CA VAL A 747 -25.88 -18.24 -5.53
C VAL A 747 -26.81 -17.03 -5.66
N ARG A 748 -28.13 -17.26 -5.71
CA ARG A 748 -29.13 -16.18 -5.86
C ARG A 748 -29.07 -15.17 -4.70
N ARG A 749 -28.79 -15.62 -3.48
CA ARG A 749 -28.65 -14.76 -2.29
C ARG A 749 -27.46 -13.79 -2.35
N LEU A 750 -26.46 -14.10 -3.18
CA LEU A 750 -25.25 -13.30 -3.33
C LEU A 750 -25.36 -12.26 -4.46
N LEU A 751 -26.34 -12.42 -5.36
CA LEU A 751 -26.64 -11.44 -6.41
C LEU A 751 -27.28 -10.17 -5.80
N PRO A 752 -27.16 -9.00 -6.47
CA PRO A 752 -27.77 -7.77 -5.98
C PRO A 752 -29.27 -7.91 -5.77
N ARG A 753 -29.77 -7.49 -4.60
CA ARG A 753 -31.16 -7.66 -4.19
C ARG A 753 -32.18 -6.97 -5.11
N TRP A 754 -31.76 -5.92 -5.81
CA TRP A 754 -32.62 -5.18 -6.73
C TRP A 754 -32.77 -5.88 -8.09
N TRP A 755 -32.00 -6.94 -8.38
CA TRP A 755 -32.16 -7.71 -9.62
C TRP A 755 -33.39 -8.62 -9.53
N GLN A 756 -34.31 -8.45 -10.49
CA GLN A 756 -35.36 -9.43 -10.75
C GLN A 756 -34.81 -10.51 -11.69
N VAL A 757 -34.30 -11.59 -11.09
CA VAL A 757 -33.71 -12.72 -11.83
C VAL A 757 -34.82 -13.64 -12.36
N GLN A 758 -34.93 -13.72 -13.68
CA GLN A 758 -35.91 -14.50 -14.45
C GLN A 758 -35.34 -15.85 -14.91
#